data_AF-A0A0C9YU39-F1
#
_entry.id   AF-A0A0C9YU39-F1
#
_cell.length_a   1.000
_cell.length_b   1.000
_cell.length_c   1.000
_cell.angle_alpha   90.00
_cell.angle_beta   90.00
_cell.angle_gamma   90.00
#
_symmetry.space_group_name_H-M   'P 1'
#
loop_
_entity.id
_entity.type
_entity.pdbx_description
1 polymer ?
#
loop_
_entity_poly.entity_id
_entity_poly.type
_entity_poly.pdbx_seq_one_letter_code
_entity_poly.pdbx_strand_id
1 'polypeptide(L)'
;MACTSVSRGRVAWKTCRKSLPSDALPCNSFPRGIQNASCLSSTWRIACTSDSRGRSGMEDLQDIIALRRSVLQFTPPGHPGRFLSLVNFSNSLHERFIKGGTLADLDEIIAFRRAASECTAPTPSDRCMLLLNLANSLREKYQKLGLDADLEEAIKYACAASVGCPSEQDASCRDCVASCVQLKAKKSRLPVPTVQATDSAVRPSGVKQIVQSIVAEITQTLPLRLLNTYTGVLCDRDAQISCFEDSAQYKELQSFKCDNPECEQSIRKTISKYFGYTTLSHRWGPGEPLLRNVQGVNIYSLDDREGFAKLQSFCAFTLQHGYRWAWSDTCCIDKDSSSELQEAIGSMFAWYRNSALTIVYLADVSGTTSFADSIWFKRGWTLQELLASPRVLFYTQDWSLYMNCTSSNHKSDAAILTELQKATGIGELQLKNFSPGMHDVRSKLQWASMRHTTRAEDVAYSLFGIFQVSLPVIYGENTPGALGRLLAEIVSRSGDVSALDWVGEASSLHSCCPNGLTPYRTRSWIQSVPSGPSEHNDADLEKGRELYNALARLSSPRFVSGRLELPCIVHRVARVKLLETSSPTSYHDYEIVASGLVPLKLKLSSRLQEGSGAGLPYVLVRPWSPKLLDLLAHDDVLGSLLEWLRQPFNALLLQSPLHTEYKRIASDCSIIARIEDLVSAVHSECQTLEIV
;
A
#
# COMPACT_ATOMS: atom_id res chain seq x y z
N MET A 1 24.69 44.81 41.22
CA MET A 1 23.55 44.49 42.10
C MET A 1 22.44 45.52 41.89
N ALA A 2 21.21 45.01 41.75
CA ALA A 2 19.90 45.66 41.94
C ALA A 2 19.42 46.81 41.02
N CYS A 3 18.28 46.51 40.38
CA CYS A 3 17.30 47.32 39.65
C CYS A 3 17.02 48.75 40.15
N THR A 4 16.65 49.63 39.22
CA THR A 4 15.38 50.38 39.26
C THR A 4 14.95 50.83 37.86
N SER A 5 13.66 50.63 37.59
CA SER A 5 12.85 50.93 36.41
C SER A 5 12.74 52.42 36.08
N VAL A 6 12.33 52.76 34.84
CA VAL A 6 11.13 53.61 34.51
C VAL A 6 11.04 53.91 32.99
N SER A 7 9.94 53.45 32.41
CA SER A 7 9.21 53.87 31.20
C SER A 7 9.89 54.79 30.15
N ARG A 8 10.19 54.23 28.97
CA ARG A 8 10.20 54.95 27.69
C ARG A 8 9.21 54.27 26.73
N GLY A 9 7.99 54.78 26.65
CA GLY A 9 6.97 54.24 25.76
C GLY A 9 5.69 55.08 25.62
N ARG A 10 5.30 55.84 26.66
CA ARG A 10 4.07 56.65 26.63
C ARG A 10 4.21 58.07 26.08
N VAL A 11 5.41 58.63 26.03
CA VAL A 11 5.57 60.08 25.77
C VAL A 11 5.60 60.42 24.28
N ALA A 12 6.01 59.52 23.39
CA ALA A 12 6.09 59.82 21.95
C ALA A 12 4.72 59.85 21.24
N TRP A 13 3.72 59.10 21.74
CA TRP A 13 2.42 58.95 21.09
C TRP A 13 1.50 60.18 21.25
N LYS A 14 1.59 60.91 22.39
CA LYS A 14 0.71 62.06 22.64
C LYS A 14 1.16 63.35 21.95
N THR A 15 2.41 63.44 21.50
CA THR A 15 2.97 64.68 20.96
C THR A 15 2.55 64.95 19.50
N CYS A 16 2.18 63.94 18.72
CA CYS A 16 1.69 64.13 17.34
C CYS A 16 0.21 64.55 17.24
N ARG A 17 -0.58 64.47 18.32
CA ARG A 17 -2.03 64.75 18.27
C ARG A 17 -2.39 66.25 18.37
N LYS A 18 -1.42 67.13 18.67
CA LYS A 18 -1.67 68.56 18.97
C LYS A 18 -1.56 69.53 17.78
N SER A 19 -1.44 69.07 16.54
CA SER A 19 -1.22 69.96 15.39
C SER A 19 -2.03 69.60 14.14
N LEU A 20 -3.36 69.47 14.27
CA LEU A 20 -4.28 69.43 13.14
C LEU A 20 -5.48 70.35 13.44
N PRO A 21 -5.62 71.50 12.73
CA PRO A 21 -6.83 72.30 12.82
C PRO A 21 -8.01 71.59 12.17
N SER A 22 -9.16 71.70 12.81
CA SER A 22 -10.48 71.40 12.25
C SER A 22 -10.96 72.64 11.50
N ASP A 23 -11.32 72.48 10.22
CA ASP A 23 -12.43 73.15 9.52
C ASP A 23 -12.40 72.86 8.00
N ALA A 24 -13.56 72.98 7.36
CA ALA A 24 -13.97 72.28 6.15
C ALA A 24 -13.80 73.04 4.81
N LEU A 25 -13.47 72.26 3.74
CA LEU A 25 -13.79 72.39 2.27
C LEU A 25 -13.31 73.63 1.45
N PRO A 26 -13.20 73.57 0.09
CA PRO A 26 -13.12 72.45 -0.88
C PRO A 26 -11.92 72.55 -1.88
N CYS A 27 -11.83 71.59 -2.82
CA CYS A 27 -10.84 71.42 -3.91
C CYS A 27 -10.27 72.71 -4.54
N ASN A 28 -8.93 72.81 -4.63
CA ASN A 28 -8.19 72.96 -5.89
C ASN A 28 -6.65 73.00 -5.68
N SER A 29 -5.93 72.45 -6.68
CA SER A 29 -4.50 72.64 -7.02
C SER A 29 -3.41 72.05 -6.10
N PHE A 30 -2.80 70.95 -6.58
CA PHE A 30 -1.34 70.73 -6.47
C PHE A 30 -0.60 71.82 -7.29
N PRO A 31 0.69 72.18 -7.04
CA PRO A 31 1.75 71.38 -6.39
C PRO A 31 2.80 72.12 -5.50
N ARG A 32 3.67 71.29 -4.88
CA ARG A 32 4.99 71.53 -4.22
C ARG A 32 4.90 72.03 -2.76
N GLY A 33 5.45 71.38 -1.74
CA GLY A 33 6.59 70.48 -1.66
C GLY A 33 7.54 71.04 -0.59
N ILE A 34 7.93 70.20 0.39
CA ILE A 34 8.89 70.48 1.48
C ILE A 34 8.29 71.22 2.70
N GLN A 35 7.44 70.56 3.49
CA GLN A 35 7.32 70.74 4.95
C GLN A 35 6.61 69.49 5.54
N ASN A 36 7.28 68.32 5.55
CA ASN A 36 6.89 67.14 6.39
C ASN A 36 7.78 65.88 6.23
N ALA A 37 8.90 65.93 5.51
CA ALA A 37 9.68 64.72 5.18
C ALA A 37 10.34 64.03 6.39
N SER A 38 10.78 64.77 7.42
CA SER A 38 11.43 64.14 8.59
C SER A 38 10.42 63.42 9.51
N CYS A 39 9.23 64.00 9.69
CA CYS A 39 8.14 63.44 10.48
C CYS A 39 7.55 62.19 9.80
N LEU A 40 7.44 62.20 8.47
CA LEU A 40 7.02 61.05 7.66
C LEU A 40 8.04 59.91 7.68
N SER A 41 9.36 60.18 7.66
CA SER A 41 10.37 59.10 7.72
C SER A 41 10.40 58.39 9.08
N SER A 42 10.19 59.13 10.16
CA SER A 42 10.16 58.58 11.52
C SER A 42 8.86 57.84 11.81
N THR A 43 7.71 58.36 11.37
CA THR A 43 6.43 57.62 11.42
C THR A 43 6.43 56.40 10.51
N TRP A 44 7.05 56.46 9.34
CA TRP A 44 7.21 55.30 8.45
C TRP A 44 8.07 54.20 9.08
N ARG A 45 9.22 54.55 9.68
CA ARG A 45 10.04 53.58 10.45
C ARG A 45 9.24 52.97 11.60
N ILE A 46 8.59 53.78 12.43
CA ILE A 46 7.82 53.30 13.58
C ILE A 46 6.67 52.40 13.15
N ALA A 47 5.96 52.72 12.07
CA ALA A 47 4.86 51.92 11.54
C ALA A 47 5.32 50.59 10.91
N CYS A 48 6.52 50.55 10.34
CA CYS A 48 7.13 49.35 9.76
C CYS A 48 7.82 48.46 10.79
N THR A 49 8.31 49.00 11.92
CA THR A 49 9.04 48.23 12.96
C THR A 49 8.22 47.93 14.21
N SER A 50 7.01 48.46 14.36
CA SER A 50 6.15 48.16 15.51
C SER A 50 5.60 46.74 15.41
N ASP A 51 6.10 45.86 16.28
CA ASP A 51 5.52 44.53 16.48
C ASP A 51 4.23 44.67 17.29
N SER A 52 3.12 44.19 16.72
CA SER A 52 1.81 44.19 17.36
C SER A 52 1.61 42.97 18.26
N ARG A 53 2.58 42.03 18.28
CA ARG A 53 2.56 40.85 19.14
C ARG A 53 2.90 41.20 20.59
N GLY A 54 1.85 41.55 21.32
CA GLY A 54 1.81 41.45 22.78
C GLY A 54 1.79 42.79 23.51
N ARG A 55 0.71 43.00 24.27
CA ARG A 55 0.47 44.06 25.28
C ARG A 55 0.06 45.44 24.76
N SER A 56 -1.03 45.53 24.02
CA SER A 56 -1.72 46.81 23.81
C SER A 56 -3.25 46.63 23.79
N GLY A 57 -3.97 47.60 24.38
CA GLY A 57 -5.43 47.60 24.47
C GLY A 57 -6.09 47.78 23.10
N MET A 58 -7.41 47.58 23.00
CA MET A 58 -8.14 47.81 21.73
C MET A 58 -7.95 49.23 21.19
N GLU A 59 -7.79 50.23 22.08
CA GLU A 59 -7.48 51.62 21.71
C GLU A 59 -6.13 51.75 20.99
N ASP A 60 -5.08 51.11 21.50
CA ASP A 60 -3.74 51.15 20.90
C ASP A 60 -3.70 50.47 19.52
N LEU A 61 -4.47 49.39 19.33
CA LEU A 61 -4.56 48.69 18.04
C LEU A 61 -5.28 49.54 16.99
N GLN A 62 -6.31 50.29 17.38
CA GLN A 62 -7.02 51.20 16.48
C GLN A 62 -6.13 52.36 16.02
N ASP A 63 -5.29 52.88 16.91
CA ASP A 63 -4.28 53.90 16.58
C ASP A 63 -3.21 53.36 15.62
N ILE A 64 -2.76 52.11 15.80
CA ILE A 64 -1.84 51.43 14.88
C ILE A 64 -2.47 51.25 13.49
N ILE A 65 -3.74 50.85 13.42
CA ILE A 65 -4.47 50.68 12.15
C ILE A 65 -4.62 52.05 11.45
N ALA A 66 -4.96 53.12 12.18
CA ALA A 66 -5.04 54.46 11.62
C ALA A 66 -3.68 54.93 11.05
N LEU A 67 -2.59 54.67 11.76
CA LEU A 67 -1.24 54.99 11.31
C LEU A 67 -0.86 54.20 10.05
N ARG A 68 -1.09 52.89 10.03
CA ARG A 68 -0.78 52.03 8.87
C ARG A 68 -1.63 52.38 7.64
N ARG A 69 -2.89 52.81 7.83
CA ARG A 69 -3.75 53.33 6.75
C ARG A 69 -3.18 54.62 6.15
N SER A 70 -2.66 55.54 6.98
CA SER A 70 -1.96 56.74 6.49
C SER A 70 -0.69 56.39 5.71
N VAL A 71 0.12 55.43 6.20
CA VAL A 71 1.34 54.98 5.50
C VAL A 71 1.03 54.36 4.13
N LEU A 72 -0.11 53.66 3.98
CA LEU A 72 -0.54 53.14 2.68
C LEU A 72 -0.76 54.25 1.63
N GLN A 73 -1.24 55.43 2.05
CA GLN A 73 -1.43 56.57 1.14
C GLN A 73 -0.09 57.09 0.57
N PHE A 74 1.00 56.90 1.31
CA PHE A 74 2.35 57.29 0.91
C PHE A 74 3.14 56.19 0.19
N THR A 75 2.55 55.01 -0.03
CA THR A 75 3.19 53.89 -0.73
C THR A 75 2.36 53.46 -1.96
N PRO A 76 2.28 54.29 -3.03
CA PRO A 76 1.47 54.01 -4.21
C PRO A 76 1.92 52.75 -4.96
N PRO A 77 1.08 52.17 -5.85
CA PRO A 77 1.46 51.04 -6.70
C PRO A 77 2.83 51.27 -7.37
N GLY A 78 3.72 50.28 -7.28
CA GLY A 78 5.11 50.38 -7.75
C GLY A 78 6.14 50.87 -6.71
N HIS A 79 5.72 51.37 -5.54
CA HIS A 79 6.65 51.79 -4.48
C HIS A 79 7.36 50.58 -3.83
N PRO A 80 8.70 50.61 -3.61
CA PRO A 80 9.46 49.47 -3.08
C PRO A 80 8.96 48.93 -1.73
N GLY A 81 8.49 49.83 -0.85
CA GLY A 81 7.95 49.46 0.47
C GLY A 81 6.49 49.00 0.47
N ARG A 82 5.79 49.01 -0.67
CA ARG A 82 4.34 48.78 -0.72
C ARG A 82 3.95 47.37 -0.25
N PHE A 83 4.72 46.36 -0.61
CA PHE A 83 4.50 44.97 -0.17
C PHE A 83 4.43 44.88 1.37
N LEU A 84 5.47 45.38 2.05
CA LEU A 84 5.56 45.35 3.51
C LEU A 84 4.45 46.18 4.18
N SER A 85 4.12 47.35 3.62
CA SER A 85 3.03 48.18 4.13
C SER A 85 1.68 47.45 4.06
N LEU A 86 1.38 46.77 2.96
CA LEU A 86 0.14 45.98 2.79
C LEU A 86 0.10 44.77 3.73
N VAL A 87 1.19 44.01 3.83
CA VAL A 87 1.28 42.84 4.72
C VAL A 87 1.09 43.25 6.18
N ASN A 88 1.83 44.26 6.64
CA ASN A 88 1.72 44.77 8.01
C ASN A 88 0.33 45.31 8.31
N PHE A 89 -0.27 46.05 7.37
CA PHE A 89 -1.63 46.54 7.56
C PHE A 89 -2.64 45.39 7.68
N SER A 90 -2.56 44.39 6.80
CA SER A 90 -3.41 43.20 6.85
C SER A 90 -3.24 42.40 8.15
N ASN A 91 -2.04 42.35 8.72
CA ASN A 91 -1.78 41.66 9.99
C ASN A 91 -2.40 42.39 11.20
N SER A 92 -2.35 43.72 11.24
CA SER A 92 -3.04 44.50 12.29
C SER A 92 -4.56 44.37 12.20
N LEU A 93 -5.11 44.34 10.99
CA LEU A 93 -6.53 44.08 10.77
C LEU A 93 -6.89 42.66 11.22
N HIS A 94 -6.04 41.66 10.96
CA HIS A 94 -6.25 40.29 11.42
C HIS A 94 -6.23 40.17 12.95
N GLU A 95 -5.34 40.88 13.64
CA GLU A 95 -5.36 40.94 15.10
C GLU A 95 -6.63 41.60 15.65
N ARG A 96 -7.14 42.65 14.98
CA ARG A 96 -8.42 43.27 15.34
C ARG A 96 -9.56 42.28 15.16
N PHE A 97 -9.54 41.53 14.07
CA PHE A 97 -10.52 40.50 13.78
C PHE A 97 -10.54 39.40 14.85
N ILE A 98 -9.37 38.91 15.29
CA ILE A 98 -9.27 37.91 16.38
C ILE A 98 -9.84 38.46 17.70
N LYS A 99 -9.69 39.76 18.00
CA LYS A 99 -10.14 40.40 19.25
C LYS A 99 -11.62 40.81 19.28
N GLY A 100 -12.43 40.38 18.30
CA GLY A 100 -13.87 40.66 18.24
C GLY A 100 -14.32 41.44 17.00
N GLY A 101 -13.59 41.33 15.90
CA GLY A 101 -13.94 42.01 14.65
C GLY A 101 -15.07 41.33 13.86
N THR A 102 -15.50 42.05 12.84
CA THR A 102 -16.64 41.74 11.98
C THR A 102 -16.19 41.04 10.69
N LEU A 103 -17.13 40.47 9.94
CA LEU A 103 -16.85 39.87 8.63
C LEU A 103 -16.26 40.88 7.62
N ALA A 104 -16.59 42.17 7.76
CA ALA A 104 -16.01 43.25 6.96
C ALA A 104 -14.50 43.41 7.19
N ASP A 105 -14.01 43.13 8.40
CA ASP A 105 -12.57 43.12 8.68
C ASP A 105 -11.86 42.00 7.91
N LEU A 106 -12.50 40.83 7.77
CA LEU A 106 -11.95 39.69 7.03
C LEU A 106 -11.87 39.98 5.52
N ASP A 107 -12.88 40.62 4.95
CA ASP A 107 -12.86 41.06 3.55
C ASP A 107 -11.77 42.12 3.29
N GLU A 108 -11.59 43.07 4.22
CA GLU A 108 -10.53 44.08 4.14
C GLU A 108 -9.14 43.42 4.22
N ILE A 109 -8.94 42.41 5.10
CA ILE A 109 -7.71 41.62 5.18
C ILE A 109 -7.41 40.91 3.86
N ILE A 110 -8.39 40.21 3.28
CA ILE A 110 -8.23 39.44 2.03
C ILE A 110 -7.89 40.39 0.87
N ALA A 111 -8.57 41.53 0.76
CA ALA A 111 -8.29 42.53 -0.28
C ALA A 111 -6.84 43.04 -0.21
N PHE A 112 -6.35 43.37 0.99
CA PHE A 112 -4.97 43.83 1.15
C PHE A 112 -3.93 42.73 0.92
N ARG A 113 -4.22 41.47 1.29
CA ARG A 113 -3.33 40.33 1.00
C ARG A 113 -3.30 39.99 -0.50
N ARG A 114 -4.42 40.10 -1.22
CA ARG A 114 -4.45 39.99 -2.69
C ARG A 114 -3.62 41.08 -3.34
N ALA A 115 -3.80 42.35 -2.94
CA ALA A 115 -3.00 43.47 -3.44
C ALA A 115 -1.50 43.31 -3.13
N ALA A 116 -1.16 42.72 -1.97
CA ALA A 116 0.23 42.39 -1.65
C ALA A 116 0.80 41.28 -2.55
N SER A 117 -0.05 40.33 -3.01
CA SER A 117 0.39 39.21 -3.86
C SER A 117 0.78 39.62 -5.28
N GLU A 118 0.26 40.77 -5.73
CA GLU A 118 0.61 41.44 -6.99
C GLU A 118 1.91 42.26 -6.89
N CYS A 119 2.39 42.52 -5.67
CA CYS A 119 3.66 43.22 -5.45
C CYS A 119 4.84 42.23 -5.47
N THR A 120 6.03 42.72 -5.86
CA THR A 120 7.27 41.95 -5.75
C THR A 120 7.63 41.80 -4.26
N ALA A 121 7.63 40.56 -3.77
CA ALA A 121 8.02 40.24 -2.40
C ALA A 121 9.55 40.40 -2.22
N PRO A 122 10.03 40.91 -1.07
CA PRO A 122 11.47 41.05 -0.80
C PRO A 122 12.21 39.71 -0.76
N THR A 123 11.55 38.66 -0.26
CA THR A 123 12.12 37.31 -0.19
C THR A 123 11.10 36.22 -0.56
N PRO A 124 11.55 35.03 -0.99
CA PRO A 124 10.67 33.88 -1.19
C PRO A 124 9.90 33.47 0.08
N SER A 125 10.51 33.61 1.25
CA SER A 125 9.87 33.35 2.56
C SER A 125 8.71 34.33 2.82
N ASP A 126 8.90 35.62 2.52
CA ASP A 126 7.83 36.62 2.65
C ASP A 126 6.66 36.32 1.69
N ARG A 127 6.96 35.86 0.48
CA ARG A 127 5.94 35.43 -0.49
C ARG A 127 5.19 34.21 0.00
N CYS A 128 5.90 33.19 0.48
CA CYS A 128 5.34 31.98 1.08
C CYS A 128 4.38 32.31 2.24
N MET A 129 4.84 33.12 3.20
CA MET A 129 4.05 33.54 4.35
C MET A 129 2.80 34.35 3.96
N LEU A 130 2.92 35.25 2.98
CA LEU A 130 1.77 35.98 2.45
C LEU A 130 0.72 35.03 1.85
N LEU A 131 1.15 34.10 1.00
CA LEU A 131 0.24 33.15 0.33
C LEU A 131 -0.44 32.20 1.33
N LEU A 132 0.30 31.72 2.33
CA LEU A 132 -0.24 30.88 3.40
C LEU A 132 -1.25 31.65 4.26
N ASN A 133 -0.95 32.91 4.59
CA ASN A 133 -1.86 33.77 5.33
C ASN A 133 -3.12 34.11 4.52
N LEU A 134 -2.98 34.35 3.21
CA LEU A 134 -4.11 34.55 2.30
C LEU A 134 -5.00 33.30 2.23
N ALA A 135 -4.40 32.12 2.06
CA ALA A 135 -5.11 30.85 2.10
C ALA A 135 -5.85 30.62 3.42
N ASN A 136 -5.21 30.90 4.56
CA ASN A 136 -5.84 30.77 5.88
C ASN A 136 -7.03 31.71 6.07
N SER A 137 -6.93 32.98 5.63
CA SER A 137 -8.06 33.92 5.72
C SER A 137 -9.22 33.56 4.80
N LEU A 138 -8.94 33.06 3.60
CA LEU A 138 -9.96 32.55 2.69
C LEU A 138 -10.64 31.28 3.23
N ARG A 139 -9.87 30.36 3.84
CA ARG A 139 -10.41 29.19 4.56
C ARG A 139 -11.32 29.60 5.72
N GLU A 140 -10.89 30.58 6.52
CA GLU A 140 -11.68 31.10 7.64
C GLU A 140 -12.98 31.79 7.16
N LYS A 141 -12.91 32.50 6.03
CA LYS A 141 -14.09 33.09 5.39
C LYS A 141 -15.05 32.02 4.89
N TYR A 142 -14.53 30.96 4.25
CA TYR A 142 -15.33 29.80 3.85
C TYR A 142 -16.01 29.13 5.04
N GLN A 143 -15.30 28.92 6.16
CA GLN A 143 -15.90 28.33 7.36
C GLN A 143 -17.06 29.16 7.92
N LYS A 144 -17.04 30.49 7.74
CA LYS A 144 -18.13 31.39 8.20
C LYS A 144 -19.27 31.54 7.20
N LEU A 145 -18.99 31.56 5.89
CA LEU A 145 -19.98 31.88 4.85
C LEU A 145 -20.38 30.70 3.96
N GLY A 146 -19.56 29.66 3.89
CA GLY A 146 -19.78 28.49 3.03
C GLY A 146 -19.70 28.77 1.53
N LEU A 147 -19.02 29.84 1.10
CA LEU A 147 -18.84 30.22 -0.30
C LEU A 147 -17.67 29.45 -0.93
N ASP A 148 -17.96 28.57 -1.87
CA ASP A 148 -16.97 27.64 -2.44
C ASP A 148 -15.82 28.36 -3.17
N ALA A 149 -16.08 29.51 -3.78
CA ALA A 149 -15.07 30.33 -4.44
C ALA A 149 -13.92 30.73 -3.49
N ASP A 150 -14.24 31.01 -2.22
CA ASP A 150 -13.23 31.36 -1.21
C ASP A 150 -12.36 30.13 -0.86
N LEU A 151 -12.94 28.93 -0.77
CA LEU A 151 -12.19 27.69 -0.48
C LEU A 151 -11.30 27.26 -1.66
N GLU A 152 -11.79 27.38 -2.89
CA GLU A 152 -11.00 27.04 -4.09
C GLU A 152 -9.81 27.97 -4.25
N GLU A 153 -10.01 29.25 -4.00
CA GLU A 153 -8.94 30.23 -3.98
C GLU A 153 -7.97 29.98 -2.81
N ALA A 154 -8.47 29.54 -1.64
CA ALA A 154 -7.62 29.12 -0.52
C ALA A 154 -6.70 27.94 -0.91
N ILE A 155 -7.23 26.92 -1.58
CA ILE A 155 -6.45 25.77 -2.08
C ILE A 155 -5.41 26.24 -3.10
N LYS A 156 -5.80 27.06 -4.07
CA LYS A 156 -4.89 27.61 -5.09
C LYS A 156 -3.69 28.29 -4.43
N TYR A 157 -3.93 29.16 -3.45
CA TYR A 157 -2.85 29.86 -2.75
C TYR A 157 -2.06 28.98 -1.79
N ALA A 158 -2.68 28.00 -1.14
CA ALA A 158 -1.98 27.02 -0.30
C ALA A 158 -1.04 26.12 -1.13
N CYS A 159 -1.48 25.66 -2.29
CA CYS A 159 -0.65 24.93 -3.25
C CYS A 159 0.49 25.82 -3.78
N ALA A 160 0.19 27.06 -4.18
CA ALA A 160 1.20 27.99 -4.66
C ALA A 160 2.24 28.35 -3.60
N ALA A 161 1.85 28.44 -2.32
CA ALA A 161 2.78 28.57 -1.21
C ALA A 161 3.70 27.33 -1.15
N SER A 162 3.13 26.13 -1.14
CA SER A 162 3.90 24.88 -0.99
C SER A 162 4.98 24.65 -2.06
N VAL A 163 4.79 25.16 -3.28
CA VAL A 163 5.77 25.02 -4.38
C VAL A 163 7.00 25.94 -4.20
N GLY A 164 6.88 27.03 -3.44
CA GLY A 164 7.92 28.05 -3.29
C GLY A 164 8.52 28.22 -1.89
N CYS A 165 8.11 27.43 -0.89
CA CYS A 165 8.51 27.61 0.50
C CYS A 165 9.84 26.91 0.88
N PRO A 166 10.66 27.52 1.76
CA PRO A 166 11.78 26.86 2.44
C PRO A 166 11.34 25.74 3.41
N SER A 167 12.25 24.81 3.73
CA SER A 167 12.00 23.56 4.48
C SER A 167 11.33 23.72 5.86
N GLU A 168 11.57 24.83 6.57
CA GLU A 168 10.99 25.07 7.90
C GLU A 168 9.48 25.42 7.86
N GLN A 169 8.96 25.89 6.72
CA GLN A 169 7.57 26.32 6.54
C GLN A 169 6.72 25.32 5.73
N ASP A 170 7.37 24.28 5.18
CA ASP A 170 6.74 23.22 4.38
C ASP A 170 5.68 22.43 5.16
N ALA A 171 5.91 22.17 6.45
CA ALA A 171 4.94 21.47 7.30
C ALA A 171 3.61 22.26 7.43
N SER A 172 3.68 23.57 7.67
CA SER A 172 2.50 24.42 7.78
C SER A 172 1.75 24.54 6.45
N CYS A 173 2.47 24.53 5.33
CA CYS A 173 1.88 24.50 3.99
C CYS A 173 1.14 23.19 3.73
N ARG A 174 1.75 22.04 4.06
CA ARG A 174 1.10 20.72 3.94
C ARG A 174 -0.17 20.61 4.78
N ASP A 175 -0.14 21.09 6.02
CA ASP A 175 -1.31 21.08 6.92
C ASP A 175 -2.44 21.97 6.38
N CYS A 176 -2.09 23.14 5.82
CA CYS A 176 -3.07 24.05 5.21
C CYS A 176 -3.71 23.42 3.95
N VAL A 177 -2.91 22.83 3.05
CA VAL A 177 -3.42 22.13 1.86
C VAL A 177 -4.31 20.96 2.26
N ALA A 178 -3.86 20.10 3.18
CA ALA A 178 -4.63 18.95 3.66
C ALA A 178 -5.96 19.39 4.28
N SER A 179 -5.95 20.42 5.13
CA SER A 179 -7.16 20.95 5.76
C SER A 179 -8.15 21.56 4.76
N CYS A 180 -7.67 22.33 3.77
CA CYS A 180 -8.53 22.90 2.73
C CYS A 180 -9.11 21.82 1.82
N VAL A 181 -8.33 20.80 1.46
CA VAL A 181 -8.77 19.67 0.63
C VAL A 181 -9.78 18.79 1.39
N GLN A 182 -9.59 18.56 2.69
CA GLN A 182 -10.57 17.86 3.55
C GLN A 182 -11.89 18.63 3.67
N LEU A 183 -11.86 19.96 3.74
CA LEU A 183 -13.06 20.81 3.75
C LEU A 183 -13.77 20.81 2.38
N LYS A 184 -13.02 20.65 1.28
CA LYS A 184 -13.55 20.57 -0.09
C LYS A 184 -14.14 19.19 -0.41
N ALA A 185 -13.54 18.11 0.12
CA ALA A 185 -14.07 16.74 0.02
C ALA A 185 -15.47 16.56 0.65
N LYS A 186 -15.99 17.59 1.33
CA LYS A 186 -17.38 17.66 1.80
C LYS A 186 -18.37 18.29 0.81
N LYS A 187 -17.98 18.82 -0.37
CA LYS A 187 -18.94 19.58 -1.20
C LYS A 187 -18.61 19.93 -2.68
N SER A 188 -17.61 19.38 -3.35
CA SER A 188 -16.92 20.02 -4.52
C SER A 188 -17.74 20.49 -5.75
N ARG A 189 -17.12 21.45 -6.50
CA ARG A 189 -16.81 21.50 -7.98
C ARG A 189 -16.37 22.95 -8.39
N LEU A 190 -15.19 23.29 -8.98
CA LEU A 190 -14.71 23.28 -10.41
C LEU A 190 -13.58 24.39 -10.69
N PRO A 191 -12.91 24.61 -11.88
CA PRO A 191 -11.40 24.58 -12.01
C PRO A 191 -10.59 25.67 -12.85
N VAL A 192 -9.27 25.35 -13.13
CA VAL A 192 -8.24 25.74 -14.20
C VAL A 192 -7.22 26.94 -13.98
N PRO A 193 -6.05 27.20 -14.69
CA PRO A 193 -4.86 26.48 -15.29
C PRO A 193 -3.41 27.01 -14.86
N THR A 194 -2.32 26.48 -15.49
CA THR A 194 -0.85 26.60 -15.22
C THR A 194 0.01 27.17 -16.40
N VAL A 195 1.21 27.77 -16.16
CA VAL A 195 2.32 28.03 -17.16
C VAL A 195 3.73 27.87 -16.53
N GLN A 196 4.70 27.39 -17.34
CA GLN A 196 6.12 27.03 -17.09
C GLN A 196 7.15 28.19 -17.14
N ALA A 197 8.37 27.98 -16.58
CA ALA A 197 9.62 28.67 -16.96
C ALA A 197 10.86 27.83 -16.53
N THR A 198 11.59 27.21 -17.46
CA THR A 198 12.95 27.51 -17.99
C THR A 198 14.13 27.40 -17.03
N ASP A 199 15.05 26.52 -17.43
CA ASP A 199 16.22 26.04 -16.70
C ASP A 199 17.54 26.60 -17.26
N SER A 200 18.60 26.67 -16.43
CA SER A 200 19.95 26.99 -16.90
C SER A 200 21.00 26.15 -16.18
N ALA A 201 21.73 25.36 -16.96
CA ALA A 201 22.61 24.28 -16.54
C ALA A 201 24.00 24.74 -16.06
N VAL A 202 24.48 24.07 -15.00
CA VAL A 202 25.90 24.05 -14.58
C VAL A 202 26.42 22.61 -14.64
N ARG A 203 27.70 22.46 -15.04
CA ARG A 203 28.39 21.19 -15.34
C ARG A 203 28.61 20.27 -14.11
N PRO A 204 28.66 18.93 -14.27
CA PRO A 204 28.57 17.96 -13.18
C PRO A 204 29.83 17.80 -12.33
N SER A 205 29.67 17.78 -11.00
CA SER A 205 30.58 17.16 -10.03
C SER A 205 30.32 15.63 -9.96
N GLY A 206 31.26 14.85 -9.40
CA GLY A 206 31.12 13.38 -9.23
C GLY A 206 29.86 12.94 -8.47
N VAL A 207 29.30 13.82 -7.62
CA VAL A 207 28.04 13.60 -6.90
C VAL A 207 26.84 13.50 -7.85
N LYS A 208 26.85 14.24 -8.97
CA LYS A 208 25.77 14.16 -9.95
C LYS A 208 25.64 12.76 -10.56
N GLN A 209 26.77 12.10 -10.84
CA GLN A 209 26.77 10.74 -11.39
C GLN A 209 26.20 9.74 -10.37
N ILE A 210 26.57 9.87 -9.10
CA ILE A 210 26.04 9.04 -8.01
C ILE A 210 24.52 9.23 -7.90
N VAL A 211 24.04 10.48 -7.87
CA VAL A 211 22.60 10.79 -7.81
C VAL A 211 21.88 10.20 -9.02
N GLN A 212 22.39 10.39 -10.23
CA GLN A 212 21.80 9.83 -11.46
C GLN A 212 21.73 8.30 -11.43
N SER A 213 22.79 7.64 -10.96
CA SER A 213 22.83 6.18 -10.81
C SER A 213 21.78 5.69 -9.83
N ILE A 214 21.65 6.33 -8.67
CA ILE A 214 20.68 5.94 -7.63
C ILE A 214 19.24 6.22 -8.10
N VAL A 215 18.99 7.34 -8.77
CA VAL A 215 17.67 7.66 -9.36
C VAL A 215 17.30 6.60 -10.40
N ALA A 216 18.21 6.22 -11.29
CA ALA A 216 17.98 5.18 -12.28
C ALA A 216 17.63 3.83 -11.63
N GLU A 217 18.35 3.43 -10.58
CA GLU A 217 18.08 2.19 -9.84
C GLU A 217 16.69 2.23 -9.17
N ILE A 218 16.37 3.31 -8.45
CA ILE A 218 15.10 3.43 -7.73
C ILE A 218 13.93 3.45 -8.70
N THR A 219 14.02 4.24 -9.77
CA THR A 219 12.92 4.41 -10.74
C THR A 219 12.59 3.14 -11.52
N GLN A 220 13.54 2.23 -11.72
CA GLN A 220 13.28 0.90 -12.29
C GLN A 220 12.32 0.06 -11.43
N THR A 221 12.32 0.28 -10.11
CA THR A 221 11.47 -0.46 -9.17
C THR A 221 10.12 0.21 -8.90
N LEU A 222 9.94 1.46 -9.35
CA LEU A 222 8.70 2.21 -9.17
C LEU A 222 7.61 1.72 -10.14
N PRO A 223 6.33 1.86 -9.77
CA PRO A 223 5.26 1.74 -10.75
C PRO A 223 5.46 2.67 -11.94
N LEU A 224 4.91 2.28 -13.10
CA LEU A 224 5.07 3.04 -14.35
C LEU A 224 4.55 4.48 -14.24
N ARG A 225 3.50 4.67 -13.43
CA ARG A 225 2.88 5.97 -13.18
C ARG A 225 2.48 6.14 -11.72
N LEU A 226 2.59 7.36 -11.20
CA LEU A 226 2.19 7.76 -9.85
C LEU A 226 1.43 9.08 -9.91
N LEU A 227 0.44 9.27 -9.04
CA LEU A 227 -0.22 10.55 -8.84
C LEU A 227 0.65 11.42 -7.93
N ASN A 228 0.93 12.64 -8.38
CA ASN A 228 1.54 13.67 -7.53
C ASN A 228 0.47 14.26 -6.61
N THR A 229 0.59 14.03 -5.31
CA THR A 229 -0.43 14.42 -4.33
C THR A 229 -0.57 15.92 -4.14
N TYR A 230 0.44 16.72 -4.48
CA TYR A 230 0.38 18.18 -4.41
C TYR A 230 -0.41 18.78 -5.57
N THR A 231 -0.24 18.22 -6.78
CA THR A 231 -0.83 18.77 -8.00
C THR A 231 -2.08 18.02 -8.45
N GLY A 232 -2.26 16.79 -7.98
CA GLY A 232 -3.32 15.88 -8.44
C GLY A 232 -3.10 15.34 -9.85
N VAL A 233 -1.90 15.51 -10.43
CA VAL A 233 -1.60 15.09 -11.81
C VAL A 233 -0.91 13.73 -11.82
N LEU A 234 -1.27 12.89 -12.78
CA LEU A 234 -0.62 11.61 -13.03
C LEU A 234 0.72 11.83 -13.75
N CYS A 235 1.80 11.28 -13.20
CA CYS A 235 3.16 11.43 -13.68
C CYS A 235 3.74 10.05 -14.04
N ASP A 236 4.28 9.91 -15.25
CA ASP A 236 5.16 8.80 -15.60
C ASP A 236 6.54 8.95 -14.93
N ARG A 237 7.44 8.00 -15.16
CA ARG A 237 8.78 8.02 -14.54
C ARG A 237 9.59 9.26 -14.93
N ASP A 238 9.49 9.73 -16.18
CA ASP A 238 10.23 10.90 -16.64
C ASP A 238 9.73 12.18 -15.96
N ALA A 239 8.41 12.34 -15.84
CA ALA A 239 7.81 13.45 -15.09
C ALA A 239 8.17 13.40 -13.59
N GLN A 240 8.27 12.20 -13.00
CA GLN A 240 8.72 12.05 -11.61
C GLN A 240 10.19 12.46 -11.44
N ILE A 241 11.07 12.09 -12.38
CA ILE A 241 12.48 12.48 -12.38
C ILE A 241 12.62 14.00 -12.54
N SER A 242 11.91 14.59 -13.50
CA SER A 242 11.91 16.05 -13.70
C SER A 242 11.43 16.79 -12.43
N CYS A 243 10.36 16.31 -11.78
CA CYS A 243 9.91 16.87 -10.50
C CYS A 243 10.99 16.77 -9.40
N PHE A 244 11.79 15.71 -9.40
CA PHE A 244 12.89 15.55 -8.45
C PHE A 244 14.04 16.53 -8.76
N GLU A 245 14.44 16.67 -10.02
CA GLU A 245 15.49 17.59 -10.44
C GLU A 245 15.17 19.06 -10.14
N ASP A 246 13.89 19.44 -10.21
CA ASP A 246 13.44 20.79 -9.85
C ASP A 246 13.37 21.05 -8.33
N SER A 247 13.48 19.99 -7.53
CA SER A 247 13.21 20.04 -6.09
C SER A 247 14.35 20.67 -5.27
N ALA A 248 13.99 21.19 -4.09
CA ALA A 248 14.99 21.70 -3.13
C ALA A 248 15.96 20.60 -2.70
N GLN A 249 15.48 19.36 -2.56
CA GLN A 249 16.30 18.22 -2.17
C GLN A 249 17.38 17.91 -3.21
N TYR A 250 17.06 18.00 -4.50
CA TYR A 250 18.07 17.82 -5.55
C TYR A 250 19.12 18.93 -5.54
N LYS A 251 18.69 20.19 -5.36
CA LYS A 251 19.61 21.34 -5.24
C LYS A 251 20.54 21.21 -4.02
N GLU A 252 20.01 20.74 -2.89
CA GLU A 252 20.80 20.42 -1.69
C GLU A 252 21.83 19.32 -1.99
N LEU A 253 21.42 18.24 -2.65
CA LEU A 253 22.31 17.15 -3.06
C LEU A 253 23.40 17.60 -4.04
N GLN A 254 23.11 18.53 -4.95
CA GLN A 254 24.10 19.11 -5.85
C GLN A 254 25.18 19.93 -5.12
N SER A 255 24.81 20.54 -4.00
CA SER A 255 25.75 21.31 -3.16
C SER A 255 26.61 20.44 -2.24
N PHE A 256 26.28 19.16 -2.11
CA PHE A 256 26.92 18.22 -1.22
C PHE A 256 28.33 17.87 -1.72
N LYS A 257 29.30 17.76 -0.80
CA LYS A 257 30.63 17.20 -1.07
C LYS A 257 30.62 15.74 -0.60
N CYS A 258 31.02 14.83 -1.47
CA CYS A 258 30.94 13.39 -1.22
C CYS A 258 32.32 12.76 -1.34
N ASP A 259 32.95 12.52 -0.18
CA ASP A 259 34.32 12.01 -0.10
C ASP A 259 34.40 10.62 0.56
N ASN A 260 33.25 10.01 0.94
CA ASN A 260 33.21 8.71 1.64
C ASN A 260 31.96 7.85 1.28
N PRO A 261 31.97 6.53 1.57
CA PRO A 261 30.83 5.64 1.31
C PRO A 261 29.57 5.96 2.13
N GLU A 262 29.72 6.54 3.32
CA GLU A 262 28.58 6.96 4.16
C GLU A 262 27.74 8.07 3.49
N CYS A 263 28.39 8.91 2.68
CA CYS A 263 27.72 9.92 1.88
C CYS A 263 26.79 9.29 0.83
N GLU A 264 27.20 8.23 0.12
CA GLU A 264 26.34 7.54 -0.85
C GLU A 264 25.07 7.00 -0.18
N GLN A 265 25.20 6.42 1.02
CA GLN A 265 24.05 5.93 1.79
C GLN A 265 23.09 7.07 2.20
N SER A 266 23.63 8.24 2.54
CA SER A 266 22.82 9.43 2.87
C SER A 266 22.09 10.00 1.64
N ILE A 267 22.78 10.06 0.49
CA ILE A 267 22.19 10.44 -0.81
C ILE A 267 21.06 9.46 -1.14
N ARG A 268 21.32 8.16 -1.07
CA ARG A 268 20.33 7.10 -1.31
C ARG A 268 19.12 7.26 -0.41
N LYS A 269 19.31 7.45 0.90
CA LYS A 269 18.21 7.68 1.84
C LYS A 269 17.36 8.90 1.47
N THR A 270 17.98 9.99 1.03
CA THR A 270 17.29 11.22 0.62
C THR A 270 16.46 10.98 -0.64
N ILE A 271 17.04 10.34 -1.65
CA ILE A 271 16.36 10.00 -2.92
C ILE A 271 15.23 9.01 -2.65
N SER A 272 15.47 7.92 -1.90
CA SER A 272 14.45 6.94 -1.53
C SER A 272 13.29 7.57 -0.76
N LYS A 273 13.56 8.54 0.12
CA LYS A 273 12.50 9.28 0.82
C LYS A 273 11.67 10.14 -0.14
N TYR A 274 12.30 10.78 -1.13
CA TYR A 274 11.60 11.60 -2.13
C TYR A 274 10.69 10.76 -3.03
N PHE A 275 11.19 9.62 -3.52
CA PHE A 275 10.43 8.70 -4.38
C PHE A 275 9.52 7.74 -3.60
N GLY A 276 9.53 7.81 -2.26
CA GLY A 276 8.62 7.05 -1.42
C GLY A 276 7.17 7.31 -1.80
N TYR A 277 6.45 6.24 -2.13
CA TYR A 277 5.06 6.31 -2.57
C TYR A 277 4.16 5.49 -1.67
N THR A 278 2.87 5.83 -1.71
CA THR A 278 1.83 5.08 -1.02
C THR A 278 0.97 4.33 -2.01
N THR A 279 0.47 3.16 -1.61
CA THR A 279 -0.45 2.37 -2.41
C THR A 279 -1.83 2.36 -1.79
N LEU A 280 -2.85 2.42 -2.64
CA LEU A 280 -4.23 2.20 -2.24
C LEU A 280 -4.58 0.72 -2.41
N SER A 281 -5.09 0.12 -1.34
CA SER A 281 -5.69 -1.21 -1.37
C SER A 281 -7.17 -1.06 -1.02
N HIS A 282 -8.06 -1.47 -1.92
CA HIS A 282 -9.49 -1.28 -1.71
C HIS A 282 -10.32 -2.33 -2.46
N ARG A 283 -11.64 -2.33 -2.24
CA ARG A 283 -12.61 -2.98 -3.12
C ARG A 283 -13.04 -1.99 -4.21
N TRP A 284 -12.96 -2.40 -5.48
CA TRP A 284 -13.47 -1.58 -6.59
C TRP A 284 -15.00 -1.46 -6.46
N GLY A 285 -15.50 -0.24 -6.53
CA GLY A 285 -16.91 0.10 -6.51
C GLY A 285 -17.44 0.55 -7.88
N PRO A 286 -18.71 0.98 -7.94
CA PRO A 286 -19.25 1.61 -9.14
C PRO A 286 -18.57 2.97 -9.38
N GLY A 287 -18.16 3.21 -10.64
CA GLY A 287 -17.57 4.51 -11.03
C GLY A 287 -16.13 4.73 -10.59
N GLU A 288 -15.34 3.67 -10.38
CA GLU A 288 -13.89 3.80 -10.17
C GLU A 288 -13.22 4.56 -11.33
N PRO A 289 -12.30 5.50 -11.01
CA PRO A 289 -11.54 6.19 -12.04
C PRO A 289 -10.60 5.23 -12.75
N LEU A 290 -10.64 5.24 -14.08
CA LEU A 290 -9.69 4.54 -14.93
C LEU A 290 -8.59 5.49 -15.40
N LEU A 291 -7.50 4.96 -15.96
CA LEU A 291 -6.38 5.75 -16.46
C LEU A 291 -6.84 6.90 -17.38
N ARG A 292 -7.67 6.58 -18.37
CA ARG A 292 -8.25 7.56 -19.32
C ARG A 292 -9.04 8.69 -18.67
N ASN A 293 -9.48 8.54 -17.42
CA ASN A 293 -10.23 9.56 -16.71
C ASN A 293 -9.34 10.56 -15.96
N VAL A 294 -8.10 10.17 -15.63
CA VAL A 294 -7.17 10.98 -14.83
C VAL A 294 -5.96 11.45 -15.63
N GLN A 295 -5.70 10.85 -16.79
CA GLN A 295 -4.58 11.22 -17.66
C GLN A 295 -4.73 12.65 -18.18
N GLY A 296 -3.71 13.47 -17.94
CA GLY A 296 -3.66 14.88 -18.38
C GLY A 296 -4.60 15.81 -17.61
N VAL A 297 -5.25 15.34 -16.54
CA VAL A 297 -6.19 16.14 -15.73
C VAL A 297 -5.73 16.18 -14.28
N ASN A 298 -6.00 17.30 -13.61
CA ASN A 298 -5.86 17.41 -12.16
C ASN A 298 -7.05 16.73 -11.48
N ILE A 299 -6.81 15.65 -10.73
CA ILE A 299 -7.88 14.89 -10.07
C ILE A 299 -8.70 15.73 -9.06
N TYR A 300 -8.13 16.79 -8.48
CA TYR A 300 -8.84 17.70 -7.56
C TYR A 300 -9.77 18.69 -8.28
N SER A 301 -9.68 18.76 -9.60
CA SER A 301 -10.59 19.52 -10.46
C SER A 301 -11.76 18.67 -10.98
N LEU A 302 -11.70 17.35 -10.77
CA LEU A 302 -12.74 16.42 -11.22
C LEU A 302 -13.90 16.38 -10.23
N ASP A 303 -15.06 16.04 -10.78
CA ASP A 303 -16.31 15.85 -10.05
C ASP A 303 -16.24 14.72 -9.01
N ASP A 304 -16.78 14.95 -7.81
CA ASP A 304 -16.85 13.99 -6.69
C ASP A 304 -17.86 12.85 -6.90
N ARG A 305 -17.85 12.19 -8.06
CA ARG A 305 -18.49 10.88 -8.17
C ARG A 305 -17.73 9.90 -7.26
N GLU A 306 -18.43 8.94 -6.66
CA GLU A 306 -17.95 8.09 -5.55
C GLU A 306 -16.49 7.60 -5.71
N GLY A 307 -16.12 7.05 -6.88
CA GLY A 307 -14.76 6.59 -7.15
C GLY A 307 -13.70 7.71 -7.16
N PHE A 308 -14.00 8.89 -7.72
CA PHE A 308 -13.08 10.04 -7.72
C PHE A 308 -12.92 10.64 -6.33
N ALA A 309 -14.00 10.78 -5.57
CA ALA A 309 -13.95 11.26 -4.19
C ALA A 309 -13.03 10.38 -3.34
N LYS A 310 -13.16 9.05 -3.47
CA LYS A 310 -12.27 8.09 -2.80
C LYS A 310 -10.81 8.26 -3.23
N LEU A 311 -10.52 8.44 -4.52
CA LEU A 311 -9.15 8.67 -5.02
C LEU A 311 -8.57 9.98 -4.48
N GLN A 312 -9.35 11.06 -4.47
CA GLN A 312 -8.95 12.35 -3.94
C GLN A 312 -8.69 12.28 -2.43
N SER A 313 -9.56 11.62 -1.67
CA SER A 313 -9.35 11.37 -0.24
C SER A 313 -8.06 10.57 -0.02
N PHE A 314 -7.84 9.50 -0.78
CA PHE A 314 -6.58 8.74 -0.73
C PHE A 314 -5.37 9.66 -0.93
N CYS A 315 -5.33 10.47 -1.99
CA CYS A 315 -4.23 11.40 -2.24
C CYS A 315 -4.06 12.44 -1.12
N ALA A 316 -5.14 12.93 -0.53
CA ALA A 316 -5.10 13.85 0.60
C ALA A 316 -4.49 13.20 1.87
N PHE A 317 -4.87 11.96 2.19
CA PHE A 317 -4.27 11.22 3.30
C PHE A 317 -2.81 10.87 3.03
N THR A 318 -2.46 10.49 1.80
CA THR A 318 -1.07 10.30 1.38
C THR A 318 -0.22 11.55 1.63
N LEU A 319 -0.74 12.72 1.26
CA LEU A 319 -0.08 14.00 1.50
C LEU A 319 0.06 14.31 2.99
N GLN A 320 -0.98 14.03 3.79
CA GLN A 320 -0.96 14.20 5.25
C GLN A 320 0.13 13.32 5.91
N HIS A 321 0.38 12.13 5.37
CA HIS A 321 1.48 11.25 5.80
C HIS A 321 2.85 11.67 5.25
N GLY A 322 2.94 12.79 4.53
CA GLY A 322 4.18 13.39 4.05
C GLY A 322 4.71 12.78 2.75
N TYR A 323 3.89 12.03 2.00
CA TYR A 323 4.30 11.41 0.75
C TYR A 323 3.80 12.20 -0.47
N ARG A 324 4.69 12.41 -1.43
CA ARG A 324 4.41 13.10 -2.70
C ARG A 324 3.69 12.21 -3.70
N TRP A 325 3.87 10.90 -3.59
CA TRP A 325 3.46 9.95 -4.62
C TRP A 325 2.40 8.99 -4.10
N ALA A 326 1.33 8.86 -4.89
CA ALA A 326 0.20 7.97 -4.63
C ALA A 326 0.00 7.03 -5.81
N TRP A 327 -0.26 5.75 -5.53
CA TRP A 327 -0.50 4.72 -6.54
C TRP A 327 -1.84 4.03 -6.29
N SER A 328 -2.64 3.91 -7.35
CA SER A 328 -3.83 3.05 -7.37
C SER A 328 -3.83 2.22 -8.66
N ASP A 329 -4.00 0.91 -8.48
CA ASP A 329 -4.15 -0.05 -9.57
C ASP A 329 -5.24 0.34 -10.57
N THR A 330 -6.34 0.95 -10.13
CA THR A 330 -7.47 1.39 -10.96
C THR A 330 -7.09 2.39 -12.05
N CYS A 331 -6.23 3.37 -11.73
CA CYS A 331 -5.96 4.51 -12.62
C CYS A 331 -4.48 4.73 -12.96
N CYS A 332 -3.53 4.04 -12.31
CA CYS A 332 -2.11 4.15 -12.63
C CYS A 332 -1.64 3.10 -13.66
N ILE A 333 -2.42 2.04 -13.88
CA ILE A 333 -2.16 0.97 -14.86
C ILE A 333 -3.05 1.16 -16.08
N ASP A 334 -2.44 1.12 -17.27
CA ASP A 334 -3.16 0.98 -18.53
C ASP A 334 -3.62 -0.47 -18.70
N LYS A 335 -4.93 -0.69 -18.56
CA LYS A 335 -5.54 -2.02 -18.69
C LYS A 335 -5.92 -2.34 -20.12
N ASP A 336 -5.87 -1.36 -21.01
CA ASP A 336 -6.15 -1.50 -22.43
C ASP A 336 -4.86 -1.92 -23.19
N SER A 337 -3.68 -1.71 -22.59
CA SER A 337 -2.38 -2.21 -23.06
C SER A 337 -2.05 -3.58 -22.49
N SER A 338 -2.03 -4.62 -23.33
CA SER A 338 -1.74 -6.00 -22.89
C SER A 338 -0.32 -6.18 -22.37
N SER A 339 0.66 -5.50 -22.97
CA SER A 339 2.06 -5.56 -22.52
C SER A 339 2.23 -4.93 -21.15
N GLU A 340 1.59 -3.77 -20.93
CA GLU A 340 1.63 -3.11 -19.63
C GLU A 340 0.88 -3.92 -18.57
N LEU A 341 -0.32 -4.42 -18.90
CA LEU A 341 -1.10 -5.21 -17.97
C LEU A 341 -0.32 -6.45 -17.50
N GLN A 342 0.41 -7.10 -18.40
CA GLN A 342 1.29 -8.22 -18.05
C GLN A 342 2.44 -7.80 -17.13
N GLU A 343 3.12 -6.69 -17.43
CA GLU A 343 4.17 -6.14 -16.54
C GLU A 343 3.61 -5.80 -15.15
N ALA A 344 2.42 -5.19 -15.10
CA ALA A 344 1.77 -4.78 -13.88
C ALA A 344 1.37 -5.97 -13.01
N ILE A 345 0.79 -7.02 -13.61
CA ILE A 345 0.44 -8.26 -12.89
C ILE A 345 1.70 -8.93 -12.33
N GLY A 346 2.78 -9.01 -13.11
CA GLY A 346 4.05 -9.58 -12.66
C GLY A 346 4.75 -8.76 -11.56
N SER A 347 4.55 -7.43 -11.56
CA SER A 347 5.24 -6.50 -10.65
C SER A 347 4.42 -6.11 -9.42
N MET A 348 3.12 -6.43 -9.37
CA MET A 348 2.21 -5.89 -8.35
C MET A 348 2.70 -6.15 -6.92
N PHE A 349 3.13 -7.38 -6.62
CA PHE A 349 3.68 -7.70 -5.30
C PHE A 349 4.90 -6.85 -4.96
N ALA A 350 5.83 -6.67 -5.91
CA ALA A 350 7.01 -5.84 -5.70
C ALA A 350 6.64 -4.37 -5.47
N TRP A 351 5.62 -3.85 -6.16
CA TRP A 351 5.13 -2.49 -5.93
C TRP A 351 4.52 -2.31 -4.54
N TYR A 352 3.69 -3.24 -4.06
CA TYR A 352 3.21 -3.18 -2.67
C TYR A 352 4.36 -3.35 -1.67
N ARG A 353 5.31 -4.25 -1.94
CA ARG A 353 6.48 -4.51 -1.08
C ARG A 353 7.39 -3.28 -0.94
N ASN A 354 7.58 -2.54 -2.02
CA ASN A 354 8.45 -1.37 -2.07
C ASN A 354 7.73 -0.06 -1.70
N SER A 355 6.41 -0.10 -1.49
CA SER A 355 5.64 1.06 -1.04
C SER A 355 6.05 1.46 0.39
N ALA A 356 6.07 2.78 0.65
CA ALA A 356 6.39 3.31 1.97
C ALA A 356 5.24 3.14 2.97
N LEU A 357 4.01 3.08 2.46
CA LEU A 357 2.78 2.86 3.20
C LEU A 357 1.68 2.34 2.25
N THR A 358 0.95 1.33 2.68
CA THR A 358 -0.31 0.92 2.05
C THR A 358 -1.49 1.39 2.88
N ILE A 359 -2.36 2.18 2.26
CA ILE A 359 -3.64 2.61 2.83
C ILE A 359 -4.69 1.61 2.37
N VAL A 360 -5.28 0.87 3.31
CA VAL A 360 -6.40 -0.04 3.06
C VAL A 360 -7.70 0.69 3.36
N TYR A 361 -8.53 0.88 2.33
CA TYR A 361 -9.85 1.50 2.47
C TYR A 361 -10.95 0.43 2.51
N LEU A 362 -11.59 0.30 3.67
CA LEU A 362 -12.66 -0.65 3.96
C LEU A 362 -14.02 0.04 3.83
N ALA A 363 -14.50 0.15 2.58
CA ALA A 363 -15.74 0.84 2.24
C ALA A 363 -17.00 0.26 2.93
N ASP A 364 -16.94 -0.97 3.42
CA ASP A 364 -18.01 -1.71 4.07
C ASP A 364 -17.84 -1.82 5.59
N VAL A 365 -16.79 -1.21 6.15
CA VAL A 365 -16.56 -1.18 7.60
C VAL A 365 -16.93 0.19 8.16
N SER A 366 -17.92 0.19 9.04
CA SER A 366 -18.35 1.29 9.91
C SER A 366 -18.15 0.91 11.39
N GLY A 367 -18.52 1.80 12.32
CA GLY A 367 -18.32 1.58 13.76
C GLY A 367 -19.01 0.34 14.36
N THR A 368 -19.96 -0.28 13.67
CA THR A 368 -20.72 -1.44 14.17
C THR A 368 -20.43 -2.76 13.44
N THR A 369 -19.77 -2.71 12.28
CA THR A 369 -19.51 -3.88 11.44
C THR A 369 -18.19 -4.56 11.83
N SER A 370 -18.17 -5.90 11.84
CA SER A 370 -16.93 -6.62 12.11
C SER A 370 -15.92 -6.43 10.99
N PHE A 371 -14.67 -6.19 11.36
CA PHE A 371 -13.54 -6.12 10.43
C PHE A 371 -13.35 -7.40 9.63
N ALA A 372 -13.55 -8.56 10.26
CA ALA A 372 -13.43 -9.85 9.60
C ALA A 372 -14.48 -10.11 8.51
N ASP A 373 -15.61 -9.40 8.57
CA ASP A 373 -16.70 -9.53 7.61
C ASP A 373 -16.51 -8.68 6.35
N SER A 374 -15.50 -7.80 6.33
CA SER A 374 -15.22 -6.98 5.16
C SER A 374 -14.94 -7.83 3.92
N ILE A 375 -15.60 -7.49 2.82
CA ILE A 375 -15.41 -8.05 1.49
C ILE A 375 -13.96 -7.93 1.05
N TRP A 376 -13.22 -6.94 1.58
CA TRP A 376 -11.78 -6.80 1.29
C TRP A 376 -11.00 -8.08 1.61
N PHE A 377 -11.31 -8.79 2.71
CA PHE A 377 -10.66 -10.06 3.07
C PHE A 377 -11.05 -11.23 2.17
N LYS A 378 -12.10 -11.07 1.36
CA LYS A 378 -12.61 -12.09 0.42
C LYS A 378 -12.16 -11.84 -1.01
N ARG A 379 -11.41 -10.78 -1.31
CA ARG A 379 -10.86 -10.54 -2.67
C ARG A 379 -9.54 -11.28 -2.87
N GLY A 380 -9.29 -11.79 -4.07
CA GLY A 380 -8.04 -12.49 -4.41
C GLY A 380 -6.80 -11.61 -4.27
N TRP A 381 -6.76 -10.51 -5.02
CA TRP A 381 -5.63 -9.58 -5.08
C TRP A 381 -5.22 -9.00 -3.72
N THR A 382 -6.19 -8.72 -2.83
CA THR A 382 -5.90 -8.12 -1.52
C THR A 382 -5.06 -9.01 -0.59
N LEU A 383 -4.89 -10.31 -0.90
CA LEU A 383 -3.98 -11.19 -0.15
C LEU A 383 -2.53 -10.76 -0.32
N GLN A 384 -2.09 -10.56 -1.56
CA GLN A 384 -0.74 -10.11 -1.83
C GLN A 384 -0.54 -8.65 -1.42
N GLU A 385 -1.57 -7.80 -1.56
CA GLU A 385 -1.53 -6.41 -1.08
C GLU A 385 -1.33 -6.37 0.44
N LEU A 386 -1.99 -7.26 1.19
CA LEU A 386 -1.77 -7.42 2.63
C LEU A 386 -0.36 -7.91 2.93
N LEU A 387 0.07 -9.01 2.31
CA LEU A 387 1.29 -9.72 2.70
C LEU A 387 2.56 -9.00 2.25
N ALA A 388 2.56 -8.42 1.04
CA ALA A 388 3.72 -7.71 0.50
C ALA A 388 4.05 -6.47 1.33
N SER A 389 3.03 -5.70 1.73
CA SER A 389 3.22 -4.38 2.33
C SER A 389 3.85 -4.44 3.73
N PRO A 390 5.00 -3.77 3.94
CA PRO A 390 5.65 -3.74 5.26
C PRO A 390 4.88 -2.87 6.26
N ARG A 391 4.20 -1.83 5.79
CA ARG A 391 3.42 -0.88 6.59
C ARG A 391 2.02 -0.72 6.03
N VAL A 392 1.01 -0.94 6.89
CA VAL A 392 -0.40 -0.85 6.51
C VAL A 392 -1.15 0.02 7.52
N LEU A 393 -2.04 0.89 7.01
CA LEU A 393 -3.05 1.58 7.81
C LEU A 393 -4.44 1.25 7.25
N PHE A 394 -5.34 0.85 8.13
CA PHE A 394 -6.73 0.53 7.79
C PHE A 394 -7.62 1.73 8.07
N TYR A 395 -8.37 2.14 7.06
CA TYR A 395 -9.35 3.21 7.11
C TYR A 395 -10.76 2.63 6.87
N THR A 396 -11.72 3.09 7.65
CA THR A 396 -13.14 2.76 7.52
C THR A 396 -13.81 3.57 6.41
N GLN A 397 -15.10 3.30 6.16
CA GLN A 397 -15.88 3.96 5.11
C GLN A 397 -15.85 5.49 5.17
N ASP A 398 -15.78 6.07 6.38
CA ASP A 398 -15.72 7.51 6.64
C ASP A 398 -14.30 8.10 6.66
N TRP A 399 -13.29 7.32 6.28
CA TRP A 399 -11.87 7.67 6.36
C TRP A 399 -11.37 7.97 7.78
N SER A 400 -12.01 7.41 8.81
CA SER A 400 -11.40 7.33 10.14
C SER A 400 -10.46 6.13 10.23
N LEU A 401 -9.47 6.20 11.12
CA LEU A 401 -8.56 5.06 11.37
C LEU A 401 -9.35 3.96 12.07
N TYR A 402 -9.21 2.73 11.60
CA TYR A 402 -9.86 1.59 12.23
C TYR A 402 -9.47 1.49 13.72
N MET A 403 -10.48 1.32 14.59
CA MET A 403 -10.34 1.36 16.05
C MET A 403 -9.76 2.68 16.63
N ASN A 404 -9.76 3.77 15.87
CA ASN A 404 -9.03 5.00 16.21
C ASN A 404 -7.54 4.75 16.54
N CYS A 405 -6.96 3.68 15.98
CA CYS A 405 -5.58 3.30 16.24
C CYS A 405 -4.64 4.34 15.64
N THR A 406 -3.81 4.96 16.47
CA THR A 406 -2.82 5.97 16.05
C THR A 406 -1.44 5.37 15.73
N SER A 407 -1.33 4.03 15.75
CA SER A 407 -0.09 3.34 15.41
C SER A 407 0.36 3.68 13.99
N SER A 408 1.65 3.92 13.81
CA SER A 408 2.25 4.16 12.49
C SER A 408 2.27 2.94 11.57
N ASN A 409 1.91 1.76 12.10
CA ASN A 409 1.70 0.51 11.37
C ASN A 409 0.67 -0.37 12.11
N HIS A 410 -0.47 -0.62 11.49
CA HIS A 410 -1.52 -1.45 12.08
C HIS A 410 -1.12 -2.93 12.16
N LYS A 411 -0.13 -3.37 11.38
CA LYS A 411 0.48 -4.70 11.54
C LYS A 411 1.38 -4.83 12.78
N SER A 412 1.60 -3.75 13.51
CA SER A 412 2.35 -3.76 14.77
C SER A 412 1.43 -3.59 15.99
N ASP A 413 0.14 -3.28 15.76
CA ASP A 413 -0.85 -3.14 16.81
C ASP A 413 -1.45 -4.50 17.19
N ALA A 414 -1.46 -4.85 18.48
CA ALA A 414 -1.86 -6.17 18.94
C ALA A 414 -3.37 -6.45 18.75
N ALA A 415 -4.22 -5.43 18.91
CA ALA A 415 -5.67 -5.59 18.75
C ALA A 415 -6.02 -5.82 17.28
N ILE A 416 -5.43 -5.03 16.38
CA ILE A 416 -5.65 -5.19 14.93
C ILE A 416 -5.04 -6.50 14.42
N LEU A 417 -3.86 -6.89 14.90
CA LEU A 417 -3.25 -8.18 14.55
C LEU A 417 -4.16 -9.35 14.91
N THR A 418 -4.77 -9.33 16.10
CA THR A 418 -5.70 -10.40 16.53
C THR A 418 -6.88 -10.51 15.57
N GLU A 419 -7.46 -9.38 15.18
CA GLU A 419 -8.55 -9.33 14.19
C GLU A 419 -8.10 -9.79 12.80
N LEU A 420 -6.88 -9.42 12.37
CA LEU A 420 -6.29 -9.89 11.11
C LEU A 420 -6.09 -11.40 11.09
N GLN A 421 -5.55 -11.98 12.16
CA GLN A 421 -5.36 -13.43 12.29
C GLN A 421 -6.70 -14.16 12.21
N LYS A 422 -7.73 -13.63 12.87
CA LYS A 422 -9.09 -14.17 12.82
C LYS A 422 -9.72 -14.07 11.42
N ALA A 423 -9.57 -12.92 10.77
CA ALA A 423 -10.15 -12.66 9.45
C ALA A 423 -9.49 -13.48 8.33
N THR A 424 -8.17 -13.70 8.43
CA THR A 424 -7.36 -14.30 7.36
C THR A 424 -6.93 -15.74 7.61
N GLY A 425 -6.89 -16.17 8.86
CA GLY A 425 -6.27 -17.44 9.25
C GLY A 425 -4.74 -17.47 9.15
N ILE A 426 -4.10 -16.31 8.95
CA ILE A 426 -2.65 -16.17 8.77
C ILE A 426 -1.99 -15.90 10.12
N GLY A 427 -0.85 -16.55 10.39
CA GLY A 427 -0.07 -16.34 11.61
C GLY A 427 0.55 -14.93 11.70
N GLU A 428 0.82 -14.50 12.93
CA GLU A 428 1.40 -13.17 13.21
C GLU A 428 2.73 -12.95 12.48
N LEU A 429 3.61 -13.96 12.46
CA LEU A 429 4.92 -13.88 11.81
C LEU A 429 4.77 -13.57 10.32
N GLN A 430 3.85 -14.25 9.63
CA GLN A 430 3.60 -14.05 8.20
C GLN A 430 2.91 -12.70 7.95
N LEU A 431 2.00 -12.25 8.82
CA LEU A 431 1.37 -10.93 8.67
C LEU A 431 2.39 -9.78 8.79
N LYS A 432 3.37 -9.91 9.69
CA LYS A 432 4.43 -8.91 9.90
C LYS A 432 5.53 -8.99 8.84
N ASN A 433 6.07 -10.18 8.63
CA ASN A 433 7.30 -10.43 7.88
C ASN A 433 7.12 -11.56 6.85
N PHE A 434 6.19 -11.39 5.93
CA PHE A 434 6.01 -12.32 4.83
C PHE A 434 7.22 -12.34 3.90
N SER A 435 7.67 -13.54 3.54
CA SER A 435 8.68 -13.79 2.51
C SER A 435 8.03 -14.52 1.33
N PRO A 436 8.06 -13.96 0.11
CA PRO A 436 7.55 -14.64 -1.07
C PRO A 436 8.41 -15.86 -1.43
N GLY A 437 7.85 -16.77 -2.23
CA GLY A 437 8.56 -17.93 -2.77
C GLY A 437 7.84 -19.25 -2.52
N MET A 438 8.56 -20.34 -2.77
CA MET A 438 8.03 -21.70 -2.94
C MET A 438 8.03 -22.58 -1.67
N HIS A 439 8.13 -21.96 -0.50
CA HIS A 439 8.01 -22.64 0.79
C HIS A 439 6.58 -22.55 1.31
N ASP A 440 6.17 -23.49 2.17
CA ASP A 440 4.85 -23.50 2.83
C ASP A 440 3.70 -23.35 1.83
N VAL A 441 3.77 -24.15 0.75
CA VAL A 441 2.86 -24.03 -0.39
C VAL A 441 1.41 -24.23 0.05
N ARG A 442 1.17 -25.24 0.87
CA ARG A 442 -0.18 -25.61 1.30
C ARG A 442 -0.88 -24.51 2.09
N SER A 443 -0.17 -23.83 2.99
CA SER A 443 -0.74 -22.74 3.79
C SER A 443 -1.05 -21.53 2.92
N LYS A 444 -0.16 -21.16 1.99
CA LYS A 444 -0.38 -20.07 1.03
C LYS A 444 -1.63 -20.32 0.16
N LEU A 445 -1.80 -21.54 -0.34
CA LEU A 445 -3.00 -21.94 -1.08
C LEU A 445 -4.26 -21.93 -0.19
N GLN A 446 -4.13 -22.30 1.09
CA GLN A 446 -5.24 -22.21 2.05
C GLN A 446 -5.67 -20.76 2.30
N TRP A 447 -4.74 -19.83 2.50
CA TRP A 447 -5.06 -18.40 2.71
C TRP A 447 -5.78 -17.80 1.49
N ALA A 448 -5.51 -18.32 0.31
CA ALA A 448 -6.16 -17.94 -0.94
C ALA A 448 -7.52 -18.64 -1.18
N SER A 449 -7.78 -19.79 -0.54
CA SER A 449 -8.98 -20.63 -0.78
C SER A 449 -10.32 -19.98 -0.46
N MET A 450 -10.32 -18.97 0.40
CA MET A 450 -11.52 -18.21 0.83
C MET A 450 -11.74 -16.94 0.01
N ARG A 451 -10.95 -16.73 -1.04
CA ARG A 451 -10.92 -15.49 -1.81
C ARG A 451 -11.48 -15.67 -3.21
N HIS A 452 -12.02 -14.59 -3.75
CA HIS A 452 -12.74 -14.55 -5.01
C HIS A 452 -12.17 -13.46 -5.92
N THR A 453 -12.20 -13.72 -7.22
CA THR A 453 -11.73 -12.81 -8.26
C THR A 453 -12.83 -12.56 -9.27
N THR A 454 -12.83 -11.38 -9.89
CA THR A 454 -13.82 -11.02 -10.91
C THR A 454 -13.56 -11.79 -12.21
N ARG A 455 -12.29 -11.84 -12.64
CA ARG A 455 -11.86 -12.70 -13.76
C ARG A 455 -11.49 -14.07 -13.23
N ALA A 456 -11.80 -15.10 -14.00
CA ALA A 456 -11.61 -16.50 -13.60
C ALA A 456 -10.12 -16.83 -13.40
N GLU A 457 -9.25 -16.28 -14.24
CA GLU A 457 -7.81 -16.55 -14.27
C GLU A 457 -7.04 -15.84 -13.15
N ASP A 458 -7.57 -14.71 -12.65
CA ASP A 458 -6.95 -13.91 -11.59
C ASP A 458 -6.78 -14.71 -10.29
N VAL A 459 -7.53 -15.79 -10.11
CA VAL A 459 -7.35 -16.74 -8.99
C VAL A 459 -5.91 -17.27 -8.93
N ALA A 460 -5.26 -17.44 -10.09
CA ALA A 460 -3.85 -17.81 -10.20
C ALA A 460 -2.94 -16.58 -10.23
N TYR A 461 -3.27 -15.57 -11.03
CA TYR A 461 -2.39 -14.41 -11.24
C TYR A 461 -2.17 -13.60 -9.97
N SER A 462 -3.18 -13.52 -9.11
CA SER A 462 -3.09 -12.89 -7.79
C SER A 462 -2.08 -13.55 -6.84
N LEU A 463 -1.61 -14.76 -7.17
CA LEU A 463 -0.63 -15.53 -6.38
C LEU A 463 0.78 -15.48 -6.96
N PHE A 464 1.00 -14.84 -8.12
CA PHE A 464 2.31 -14.84 -8.77
C PHE A 464 3.42 -14.29 -7.87
N GLY A 465 3.16 -13.15 -7.22
CA GLY A 465 4.10 -12.55 -6.30
C GLY A 465 4.27 -13.33 -4.98
N ILE A 466 3.21 -13.98 -4.49
CA ILE A 466 3.26 -14.82 -3.27
C ILE A 466 4.21 -16.00 -3.46
N PHE A 467 4.19 -16.62 -4.64
CA PHE A 467 5.06 -17.74 -5.00
C PHE A 467 6.34 -17.34 -5.73
N GLN A 468 6.51 -16.04 -6.04
CA GLN A 468 7.64 -15.51 -6.81
C GLN A 468 7.83 -16.26 -8.15
N VAL A 469 6.74 -16.39 -8.90
CA VAL A 469 6.72 -16.96 -10.25
C VAL A 469 6.62 -15.89 -11.32
N SER A 470 7.21 -16.17 -12.47
CA SER A 470 7.03 -15.40 -13.69
C SER A 470 6.41 -16.31 -14.73
N LEU A 471 5.10 -16.15 -14.93
CA LEU A 471 4.32 -16.92 -15.90
C LEU A 471 3.56 -15.95 -16.81
N PRO A 472 3.32 -16.32 -18.08
CA PRO A 472 2.48 -15.53 -18.97
C PRO A 472 1.05 -15.36 -18.44
N VAL A 473 0.50 -14.17 -18.65
CA VAL A 473 -0.90 -13.81 -18.37
C VAL A 473 -1.71 -14.02 -19.65
N ILE A 474 -2.65 -14.96 -19.63
CA ILE A 474 -3.43 -15.40 -20.79
C ILE A 474 -4.93 -15.39 -20.42
N TYR A 475 -5.56 -14.22 -20.51
CA TYR A 475 -7.02 -14.14 -20.30
C TYR A 475 -7.77 -14.93 -21.39
N GLY A 476 -8.75 -15.74 -20.97
CA GLY A 476 -9.49 -16.67 -21.83
C GLY A 476 -9.12 -18.14 -21.60
N GLU A 477 -8.05 -18.42 -20.85
CA GLU A 477 -7.65 -19.79 -20.53
C GLU A 477 -8.44 -20.42 -19.37
N ASN A 478 -9.37 -19.67 -18.75
CA ASN A 478 -10.20 -20.06 -17.62
C ASN A 478 -9.44 -20.44 -16.32
N THR A 479 -10.20 -20.73 -15.24
CA THR A 479 -9.64 -21.07 -13.93
C THR A 479 -8.79 -22.35 -13.98
N PRO A 480 -9.30 -23.51 -14.48
CA PRO A 480 -8.49 -24.71 -14.69
C PRO A 480 -7.16 -24.48 -15.40
N GLY A 481 -7.13 -23.69 -16.48
CA GLY A 481 -5.92 -23.41 -17.25
C GLY A 481 -4.89 -22.62 -16.45
N ALA A 482 -5.30 -21.45 -15.95
CA ALA A 482 -4.42 -20.55 -15.22
C ALA A 482 -3.89 -21.17 -13.92
N LEU A 483 -4.78 -21.79 -13.12
CA LEU A 483 -4.41 -22.44 -11.87
C LEU A 483 -3.58 -23.70 -12.10
N GLY A 484 -3.89 -24.48 -13.14
CA GLY A 484 -3.13 -25.67 -13.52
C GLY A 484 -1.67 -25.33 -13.83
N ARG A 485 -1.43 -24.29 -14.63
CA ARG A 485 -0.06 -23.83 -14.94
C ARG A 485 0.68 -23.34 -13.69
N LEU A 486 0.00 -22.60 -12.82
CA LEU A 486 0.58 -22.14 -11.57
C LEU A 486 0.98 -23.33 -10.67
N LEU A 487 0.08 -24.29 -10.46
CA LEU A 487 0.35 -25.46 -9.63
C LEU A 487 1.45 -26.34 -10.23
N ALA A 488 1.48 -26.48 -11.56
CA ALA A 488 2.53 -27.22 -12.25
C ALA A 488 3.91 -26.58 -12.03
N GLU A 489 4.00 -25.25 -12.14
CA GLU A 489 5.21 -24.49 -11.88
C GLU A 489 5.64 -24.58 -10.39
N ILE A 490 4.68 -24.44 -9.47
CA ILE A 490 4.93 -24.58 -8.03
C ILE A 490 5.49 -25.97 -7.73
N VAL A 491 4.82 -27.04 -8.13
CA VAL A 491 5.28 -28.42 -7.85
C VAL A 491 6.64 -28.67 -8.48
N SER A 492 6.84 -28.28 -9.74
CA SER A 492 8.09 -28.57 -10.46
C SER A 492 9.31 -27.83 -9.90
N ARG A 493 9.14 -26.58 -9.42
CA ARG A 493 10.25 -25.82 -8.81
C ARG A 493 10.44 -26.09 -7.32
N SER A 494 9.35 -26.32 -6.60
CA SER A 494 9.38 -26.52 -5.16
C SER A 494 9.66 -27.98 -4.78
N GLY A 495 9.26 -28.94 -5.60
CA GLY A 495 9.16 -30.34 -5.19
C GLY A 495 8.14 -30.60 -4.07
N ASP A 496 7.35 -29.59 -3.67
CA ASP A 496 6.45 -29.66 -2.52
C ASP A 496 5.14 -30.36 -2.92
N VAL A 497 5.04 -31.63 -2.52
CA VAL A 497 3.87 -32.48 -2.77
C VAL A 497 2.63 -32.05 -2.01
N SER A 498 2.74 -31.16 -1.00
CA SER A 498 1.59 -30.66 -0.26
C SER A 498 0.65 -29.82 -1.14
N ALA A 499 1.13 -29.31 -2.28
CA ALA A 499 0.29 -28.70 -3.30
C ALA A 499 -0.81 -29.65 -3.83
N LEU A 500 -0.59 -30.96 -3.75
CA LEU A 500 -1.54 -31.98 -4.19
C LEU A 500 -2.58 -32.33 -3.11
N ASP A 501 -2.40 -31.85 -1.87
CA ASP A 501 -3.30 -32.13 -0.74
C ASP A 501 -4.52 -31.20 -0.74
N TRP A 502 -5.51 -31.55 -1.56
CA TRP A 502 -6.79 -30.85 -1.67
C TRP A 502 -7.96 -31.84 -1.70
N VAL A 503 -9.15 -31.36 -1.38
CA VAL A 503 -10.39 -32.15 -1.26
C VAL A 503 -11.50 -31.51 -2.08
N GLY A 504 -12.24 -32.31 -2.86
CA GLY A 504 -13.33 -31.85 -3.72
C GLY A 504 -13.14 -32.28 -5.17
N GLU A 505 -13.54 -31.43 -6.11
CA GLU A 505 -13.54 -31.75 -7.54
C GLU A 505 -12.18 -31.52 -8.22
N ALA A 506 -11.79 -32.49 -9.04
CA ALA A 506 -10.64 -32.38 -9.92
C ALA A 506 -10.91 -31.42 -11.09
N SER A 507 -9.84 -30.79 -11.58
CA SER A 507 -9.84 -30.02 -12.81
C SER A 507 -10.11 -30.91 -14.01
N SER A 508 -10.77 -30.36 -15.02
CA SER A 508 -10.96 -31.02 -16.32
C SER A 508 -9.65 -31.18 -17.11
N LEU A 509 -8.60 -30.42 -16.76
CA LEU A 509 -7.32 -30.47 -17.47
C LEU A 509 -6.33 -31.50 -16.92
N HIS A 510 -6.36 -31.74 -15.61
CA HIS A 510 -5.46 -32.70 -14.97
C HIS A 510 -6.04 -33.22 -13.65
N SER A 511 -6.05 -34.53 -13.42
CA SER A 511 -6.75 -35.12 -12.27
C SER A 511 -6.13 -34.76 -10.91
N CYS A 512 -4.82 -34.48 -10.87
CA CYS A 512 -4.13 -34.01 -9.66
C CYS A 512 -4.28 -32.51 -9.37
N CYS A 513 -4.86 -31.73 -10.27
CA CYS A 513 -5.15 -30.32 -10.02
C CYS A 513 -6.60 -30.15 -9.60
N PRO A 514 -6.91 -29.28 -8.62
CA PRO A 514 -8.29 -28.98 -8.26
C PRO A 514 -8.93 -28.06 -9.31
N ASN A 515 -10.27 -28.05 -9.38
CA ASN A 515 -11.03 -27.17 -10.27
C ASN A 515 -10.96 -25.67 -9.87
N GLY A 516 -10.39 -25.36 -8.70
CA GLY A 516 -10.23 -24.00 -8.17
C GLY A 516 -9.47 -24.02 -6.84
N LEU A 517 -9.50 -22.94 -6.07
CA LEU A 517 -8.79 -22.89 -4.77
C LEU A 517 -9.63 -23.34 -3.57
N THR A 518 -10.96 -23.37 -3.67
CA THR A 518 -11.85 -23.80 -2.58
C THR A 518 -11.49 -25.18 -2.01
N PRO A 519 -11.04 -26.17 -2.81
CA PRO A 519 -10.52 -27.45 -2.32
C PRO A 519 -9.39 -27.39 -1.29
N TYR A 520 -8.65 -26.28 -1.20
CA TYR A 520 -7.60 -26.07 -0.20
C TYR A 520 -8.12 -25.54 1.14
N ARG A 521 -9.43 -25.28 1.30
CA ARG A 521 -10.01 -24.77 2.56
C ARG A 521 -9.82 -25.76 3.71
N THR A 522 -9.97 -27.05 3.44
CA THR A 522 -9.78 -28.14 4.41
C THR A 522 -8.40 -28.04 5.02
N ARG A 523 -8.29 -28.21 6.35
CA ARG A 523 -6.98 -28.24 7.01
C ARG A 523 -6.23 -29.50 6.57
N SER A 524 -4.99 -29.32 6.14
CA SER A 524 -4.07 -30.43 5.89
C SER A 524 -3.73 -31.12 7.20
N TRP A 525 -3.56 -32.45 7.16
CA TRP A 525 -2.91 -33.15 8.26
C TRP A 525 -1.45 -32.73 8.35
N ILE A 526 -1.04 -32.18 9.50
CA ILE A 526 0.35 -31.77 9.75
C ILE A 526 1.09 -32.97 10.34
N GLN A 527 2.08 -33.49 9.61
CA GLN A 527 3.04 -34.44 10.18
C GLN A 527 4.05 -33.70 11.05
N SER A 528 4.29 -34.24 12.24
CA SER A 528 5.33 -33.76 13.15
C SER A 528 6.68 -34.35 12.76
N VAL A 529 7.76 -33.57 12.81
CA VAL A 529 9.10 -34.15 12.79
C VAL A 529 9.28 -34.93 14.09
N PRO A 530 9.59 -36.24 14.04
CA PRO A 530 9.85 -37.00 15.26
C PRO A 530 11.00 -36.37 16.05
N SER A 531 10.80 -36.20 17.35
CA SER A 531 11.83 -35.65 18.25
C SER A 531 12.03 -36.60 19.43
N GLY A 532 13.12 -37.37 19.39
CA GLY A 532 13.53 -38.29 20.45
C GLY A 532 14.32 -39.49 19.92
N PRO A 533 15.21 -40.09 20.74
CA PRO A 533 15.88 -41.32 20.36
C PRO A 533 14.86 -42.46 20.25
N SER A 534 14.93 -43.19 19.14
CA SER A 534 14.03 -44.32 18.86
C SER A 534 14.84 -45.60 18.89
N GLU A 535 14.43 -46.56 19.73
CA GLU A 535 15.09 -47.87 19.80
C GLU A 535 14.58 -48.75 18.65
N HIS A 536 15.44 -48.97 17.65
CA HIS A 536 15.18 -49.87 16.52
C HIS A 536 16.16 -51.05 16.57
N ASN A 537 15.70 -52.23 16.13
CA ASN A 537 16.60 -53.38 15.99
C ASN A 537 17.47 -53.23 14.72
N ASP A 538 18.61 -53.95 14.67
CA ASP A 538 19.56 -53.85 13.56
C ASP A 538 18.95 -54.24 12.19
N ALA A 539 17.98 -55.16 12.18
CA ALA A 539 17.33 -55.63 10.94
C ALA A 539 16.41 -54.57 10.32
N ASP A 540 15.68 -53.82 11.15
CA ASP A 540 14.81 -52.73 10.74
C ASP A 540 15.64 -51.53 10.26
N LEU A 541 16.79 -51.28 10.88
CA LEU A 541 17.74 -50.25 10.45
C LEU A 541 18.36 -50.56 9.07
N GLU A 542 18.69 -51.83 8.81
CA GLU A 542 19.25 -52.22 7.51
C GLU A 542 18.21 -52.08 6.39
N LYS A 543 16.98 -52.57 6.59
CA LYS A 543 15.90 -52.37 5.61
C LYS A 543 15.49 -50.90 5.48
N GLY A 544 15.51 -50.16 6.59
CA GLY A 544 15.33 -48.71 6.59
C GLY A 544 16.38 -47.99 5.73
N ARG A 545 17.63 -48.46 5.74
CA ARG A 545 18.71 -47.95 4.88
C ARG A 545 18.47 -48.25 3.40
N GLU A 546 18.00 -49.45 3.07
CA GLU A 546 17.61 -49.79 1.70
C GLU A 546 16.49 -48.88 1.18
N LEU A 547 15.45 -48.67 2.00
CA LEU A 547 14.35 -47.78 1.69
C LEU A 547 14.83 -46.32 1.54
N TYR A 548 15.66 -45.84 2.46
CA TYR A 548 16.27 -44.51 2.37
C TYR A 548 17.01 -44.34 1.04
N ASN A 549 17.85 -45.30 0.67
CA ASN A 549 18.59 -45.27 -0.58
C ASN A 549 17.66 -45.31 -1.81
N ALA A 550 16.55 -46.06 -1.75
CA ALA A 550 15.54 -46.07 -2.81
C ALA A 550 14.86 -44.70 -2.96
N LEU A 551 14.41 -44.11 -1.85
CA LEU A 551 13.74 -42.82 -1.82
C LEU A 551 14.66 -41.65 -2.21
N ALA A 552 15.93 -41.71 -1.82
CA ALA A 552 16.94 -40.71 -2.16
C ALA A 552 17.30 -40.70 -3.66
N ARG A 553 17.09 -41.83 -4.37
CA ARG A 553 17.30 -41.93 -5.82
C ARG A 553 16.13 -41.41 -6.65
N LEU A 554 14.95 -41.21 -6.05
CA LEU A 554 13.79 -40.69 -6.77
C LEU A 554 14.00 -39.21 -7.12
N SER A 555 13.54 -38.81 -8.30
CA SER A 555 13.54 -37.41 -8.71
C SER A 555 12.57 -36.57 -7.87
N SER A 556 12.61 -35.25 -8.01
CA SER A 556 11.54 -34.38 -7.48
C SER A 556 10.27 -34.53 -8.33
N PRO A 557 9.07 -34.37 -7.73
CA PRO A 557 7.83 -34.34 -8.49
C PRO A 557 7.83 -33.16 -9.47
N ARG A 558 7.37 -33.40 -10.70
CA ARG A 558 7.35 -32.37 -11.75
C ARG A 558 6.31 -32.66 -12.82
N PHE A 559 5.87 -31.62 -13.50
CA PHE A 559 5.01 -31.74 -14.66
C PHE A 559 5.86 -31.76 -15.94
N VAL A 560 5.71 -32.80 -16.74
CA VAL A 560 6.40 -32.98 -18.03
C VAL A 560 5.36 -33.29 -19.09
N SER A 561 5.30 -32.47 -20.14
CA SER A 561 4.38 -32.68 -21.28
C SER A 561 2.91 -32.90 -20.88
N GLY A 562 2.45 -32.18 -19.85
CA GLY A 562 1.06 -32.27 -19.35
C GLY A 562 0.78 -33.46 -18.44
N ARG A 563 1.79 -34.25 -18.06
CA ARG A 563 1.69 -35.35 -17.10
C ARG A 563 2.44 -35.00 -15.83
N LEU A 564 1.94 -35.43 -14.67
CA LEU A 564 2.67 -35.34 -13.41
C LEU A 564 3.51 -36.61 -13.22
N GLU A 565 4.82 -36.47 -13.22
CA GLU A 565 5.74 -37.48 -12.70
C GLU A 565 5.75 -37.37 -11.17
N LEU A 566 5.11 -38.32 -10.48
CA LEU A 566 4.98 -38.33 -9.03
C LEU A 566 5.80 -39.47 -8.39
N PRO A 567 6.97 -39.15 -7.81
CA PRO A 567 7.64 -40.01 -6.85
C PRO A 567 6.71 -40.31 -5.67
N CYS A 568 6.56 -41.58 -5.32
CA CYS A 568 5.71 -41.99 -4.21
C CYS A 568 6.04 -43.38 -3.68
N ILE A 569 5.52 -43.66 -2.48
CA ILE A 569 5.38 -45.01 -1.96
C ILE A 569 4.00 -45.52 -2.35
N VAL A 570 3.95 -46.71 -2.96
CA VAL A 570 2.74 -47.32 -3.52
C VAL A 570 2.21 -48.41 -2.59
N HIS A 571 0.92 -48.31 -2.26
CA HIS A 571 0.16 -49.32 -1.52
C HIS A 571 -0.96 -49.86 -2.40
N ARG A 572 -0.84 -51.11 -2.84
CA ARG A 572 -1.80 -51.73 -3.74
C ARG A 572 -3.09 -52.06 -3.00
N VAL A 573 -4.23 -51.68 -3.57
CA VAL A 573 -5.54 -51.94 -2.96
C VAL A 573 -5.90 -53.41 -3.17
N ALA A 574 -6.06 -54.15 -2.07
CA ALA A 574 -6.39 -55.57 -2.07
C ALA A 574 -7.90 -55.83 -1.99
N ARG A 575 -8.66 -54.92 -1.38
CA ARG A 575 -10.12 -55.03 -1.25
C ARG A 575 -10.79 -53.67 -1.24
N VAL A 576 -11.90 -53.56 -1.96
CA VAL A 576 -12.85 -52.44 -1.88
C VAL A 576 -14.23 -53.01 -1.59
N LYS A 577 -14.84 -52.57 -0.49
CA LYS A 577 -16.17 -53.01 -0.06
C LYS A 577 -17.07 -51.81 0.19
N LEU A 578 -18.22 -51.73 -0.47
CA LEU A 578 -19.24 -50.73 -0.16
C LEU A 578 -19.89 -51.03 1.20
N LEU A 579 -20.01 -49.99 2.04
CA LEU A 579 -20.69 -50.02 3.33
C LEU A 579 -22.14 -49.52 3.11
N GLU A 580 -23.12 -50.14 3.79
CA GLU A 580 -24.56 -49.93 3.51
C GLU A 580 -24.97 -48.46 3.40
N THR A 581 -25.67 -48.13 2.31
CA THR A 581 -26.19 -46.79 2.02
C THR A 581 -27.35 -46.45 2.94
N SER A 582 -27.09 -45.61 3.96
CA SER A 582 -28.18 -44.93 4.65
C SER A 582 -28.63 -43.74 3.78
N SER A 583 -29.75 -43.91 3.09
CA SER A 583 -30.45 -42.93 2.21
C SER A 583 -29.87 -42.76 0.78
N PRO A 584 -30.68 -42.28 -0.19
CA PRO A 584 -30.22 -41.98 -1.55
C PRO A 584 -29.39 -40.70 -1.53
N THR A 585 -28.15 -40.80 -1.06
CA THR A 585 -27.19 -39.68 -1.08
C THR A 585 -26.26 -39.85 -2.28
N SER A 586 -25.77 -38.74 -2.83
CA SER A 586 -24.80 -38.70 -3.94
C SER A 586 -23.40 -39.22 -3.58
N TYR A 587 -23.27 -39.95 -2.48
CA TYR A 587 -22.00 -40.36 -1.88
C TYR A 587 -22.05 -41.83 -1.45
N HIS A 588 -20.90 -42.48 -1.51
CA HIS A 588 -20.72 -43.89 -1.24
C HIS A 588 -19.64 -44.06 -0.17
N ASP A 589 -19.94 -44.82 0.88
CA ASP A 589 -18.99 -45.13 1.94
C ASP A 589 -18.30 -46.46 1.64
N TYR A 590 -16.97 -46.47 1.56
CA TYR A 590 -16.19 -47.67 1.26
C TYR A 590 -15.27 -48.02 2.43
N GLU A 591 -15.12 -49.32 2.67
CA GLU A 591 -13.95 -49.87 3.36
C GLU A 591 -12.90 -50.28 2.31
N ILE A 592 -11.72 -49.70 2.41
CA ILE A 592 -10.57 -49.99 1.53
C ILE A 592 -9.47 -50.63 2.36
N VAL A 593 -8.99 -51.78 1.87
CA VAL A 593 -7.83 -52.49 2.44
C VAL A 593 -6.71 -52.45 1.41
N ALA A 594 -5.55 -51.93 1.78
CA ALA A 594 -4.38 -51.81 0.93
C ALA A 594 -3.14 -52.39 1.63
N SER A 595 -2.16 -52.82 0.83
CA SER A 595 -0.96 -53.49 1.32
C SER A 595 -0.17 -52.63 2.31
N GLY A 596 0.02 -53.13 3.53
CA GLY A 596 0.81 -52.47 4.57
C GLY A 596 0.12 -51.28 5.25
N LEU A 597 -1.17 -51.04 4.99
CA LEU A 597 -1.96 -49.97 5.60
C LEU A 597 -3.07 -50.55 6.48
N VAL A 598 -3.36 -49.85 7.56
CA VAL A 598 -4.56 -50.09 8.36
C VAL A 598 -5.80 -49.86 7.47
N PRO A 599 -6.87 -50.69 7.55
CA PRO A 599 -8.09 -50.48 6.77
C PRO A 599 -8.68 -49.07 6.91
N LEU A 600 -9.08 -48.49 5.78
CA LEU A 600 -9.52 -47.10 5.67
C LEU A 600 -11.01 -47.05 5.34
N LYS A 601 -11.73 -46.11 5.96
CA LYS A 601 -13.11 -45.78 5.56
C LYS A 601 -13.10 -44.48 4.77
N LEU A 602 -13.53 -44.53 3.52
CA LEU A 602 -13.55 -43.37 2.63
C LEU A 602 -14.96 -43.07 2.16
N LYS A 603 -15.28 -41.78 2.05
CA LYS A 603 -16.53 -41.30 1.48
C LYS A 603 -16.25 -40.64 0.14
N LEU A 604 -16.82 -41.19 -0.93
CA LEU A 604 -16.56 -40.75 -2.30
C LEU A 604 -17.86 -40.50 -3.06
N SER A 605 -17.91 -39.40 -3.81
CA SER A 605 -18.96 -39.16 -4.81
C SER A 605 -18.90 -40.15 -5.98
N SER A 606 -17.71 -40.61 -6.34
CA SER A 606 -17.50 -41.57 -7.44
C SER A 606 -17.75 -43.02 -7.00
N ARG A 607 -18.36 -43.82 -7.87
CA ARG A 607 -18.55 -45.25 -7.64
C ARG A 607 -17.27 -46.03 -7.97
N LEU A 608 -16.77 -46.82 -7.02
CA LEU A 608 -15.62 -47.69 -7.22
C LEU A 608 -16.07 -49.09 -7.64
N GLN A 609 -15.19 -49.80 -8.35
CA GLN A 609 -15.33 -51.23 -8.60
C GLN A 609 -15.09 -52.00 -7.29
N GLU A 610 -16.12 -52.70 -6.84
CA GLU A 610 -16.04 -53.57 -5.66
C GLU A 610 -15.35 -54.89 -6.00
N GLY A 611 -14.65 -55.46 -5.03
CA GLY A 611 -13.98 -56.75 -5.22
C GLY A 611 -12.88 -57.00 -4.20
N SER A 612 -12.25 -58.17 -4.34
CA SER A 612 -11.07 -58.57 -3.58
C SER A 612 -10.08 -59.25 -4.51
N GLY A 613 -8.78 -59.00 -4.32
CA GLY A 613 -7.69 -59.64 -5.08
C GLY A 613 -6.94 -58.69 -6.03
N ALA A 614 -5.92 -59.23 -6.69
CA ALA A 614 -4.94 -58.48 -7.49
C ALA A 614 -5.48 -57.83 -8.78
N GLY A 615 -6.75 -58.04 -9.12
CA GLY A 615 -7.39 -57.47 -10.32
C GLY A 615 -8.01 -56.07 -10.12
N LEU A 616 -7.93 -55.48 -8.93
CA LEU A 616 -8.43 -54.14 -8.68
C LEU A 616 -7.48 -53.08 -9.26
N PRO A 617 -7.97 -52.11 -10.04
CA PRO A 617 -7.12 -51.11 -10.70
C PRO A 617 -6.74 -49.95 -9.79
N TYR A 618 -6.73 -50.12 -8.47
CA TYR A 618 -6.59 -49.04 -7.50
C TYR A 618 -5.29 -49.13 -6.70
N VAL A 619 -4.67 -47.97 -6.49
CA VAL A 619 -3.53 -47.81 -5.60
C VAL A 619 -3.74 -46.61 -4.69
N LEU A 620 -3.31 -46.73 -3.43
CA LEU A 620 -3.12 -45.62 -2.53
C LEU A 620 -1.65 -45.26 -2.55
N VAL A 621 -1.33 -43.98 -2.72
CA VAL A 621 0.06 -43.52 -2.76
C VAL A 621 0.34 -42.51 -1.66
N ARG A 622 1.54 -42.58 -1.08
CA ARG A 622 2.13 -41.51 -0.27
C ARG A 622 3.05 -40.69 -1.17
N PRO A 623 2.65 -39.47 -1.58
CA PRO A 623 3.52 -38.59 -2.36
C PRO A 623 4.86 -38.37 -1.67
N TRP A 624 5.95 -38.39 -2.43
CA TRP A 624 7.31 -38.24 -1.92
C TRP A 624 8.00 -37.02 -2.53
N SER A 625 8.83 -36.37 -1.71
CA SER A 625 9.72 -35.29 -2.12
C SER A 625 11.10 -35.51 -1.50
N PRO A 626 12.20 -35.44 -2.30
CA PRO A 626 13.55 -35.55 -1.76
C PRO A 626 13.86 -34.53 -0.66
N LYS A 627 13.22 -33.35 -0.68
CA LYS A 627 13.37 -32.31 0.35
C LYS A 627 12.93 -32.74 1.74
N LEU A 628 12.10 -33.78 1.85
CA LEU A 628 11.72 -34.35 3.15
C LEU A 628 12.93 -34.97 3.86
N LEU A 629 13.95 -35.43 3.12
CA LEU A 629 15.18 -35.94 3.73
C LEU A 629 16.01 -34.82 4.37
N ASP A 630 16.01 -33.63 3.78
CA ASP A 630 16.69 -32.45 4.37
C ASP A 630 16.07 -32.06 5.73
N LEU A 631 14.76 -32.26 5.89
CA LEU A 631 14.05 -32.03 7.16
C LEU A 631 14.36 -33.08 8.23
N LEU A 632 14.79 -34.27 7.82
CA LEU A 632 15.12 -35.40 8.70
C LEU A 632 16.63 -35.46 9.02
N ALA A 633 17.42 -34.49 8.54
CA ALA A 633 18.87 -34.43 8.69
C ALA A 633 19.28 -34.02 10.13
N HIS A 634 19.06 -34.92 11.09
CA HIS A 634 19.57 -34.88 12.46
C HIS A 634 20.55 -36.04 12.71
N ASP A 635 21.13 -36.13 13.92
CA ASP A 635 22.15 -37.12 14.29
C ASP A 635 21.76 -38.60 14.01
N ASP A 636 20.45 -38.89 13.92
CA ASP A 636 19.90 -40.20 13.52
C ASP A 636 18.83 -40.07 12.42
N VAL A 637 19.29 -39.95 11.16
CA VAL A 637 18.43 -39.82 9.97
C VAL A 637 17.55 -41.05 9.75
N LEU A 638 18.06 -42.26 10.01
CA LEU A 638 17.32 -43.50 9.74
C LEU A 638 16.22 -43.72 10.77
N GLY A 639 16.49 -43.57 12.07
CA GLY A 639 15.45 -43.65 13.09
C GLY A 639 14.38 -42.57 12.90
N SER A 640 14.79 -41.35 12.55
CA SER A 640 13.86 -40.26 12.24
C SER A 640 12.97 -40.56 11.03
N LEU A 641 13.52 -41.17 9.97
CA LEU A 641 12.75 -41.61 8.81
C LEU A 641 11.72 -42.68 9.19
N LEU A 642 12.13 -43.70 9.96
CA LEU A 642 11.27 -44.80 10.38
C LEU A 642 10.09 -44.29 11.22
N GLU A 643 10.34 -43.42 12.20
CA GLU A 643 9.27 -42.82 13.00
C GLU A 643 8.39 -41.88 12.18
N TRP A 644 8.95 -41.15 11.22
CA TRP A 644 8.18 -40.32 10.29
C TRP A 644 7.26 -41.18 9.39
N LEU A 645 7.72 -42.36 8.96
CA LEU A 645 6.90 -43.27 8.17
C LEU A 645 5.69 -43.80 8.94
N ARG A 646 5.83 -44.02 10.26
CA ARG A 646 4.74 -44.51 11.14
C ARG A 646 3.62 -43.50 11.34
N GLN A 647 3.89 -42.21 11.18
CA GLN A 647 2.87 -41.18 11.34
C GLN A 647 1.80 -41.28 10.24
N PRO A 648 0.54 -40.93 10.56
CA PRO A 648 -0.50 -40.80 9.56
C PRO A 648 -0.10 -39.79 8.47
N PHE A 649 -0.52 -40.03 7.24
CA PHE A 649 -0.16 -39.20 6.07
C PHE A 649 -1.34 -38.97 5.15
N ASN A 650 -1.31 -37.87 4.39
CA ASN A 650 -2.27 -37.60 3.32
C ASN A 650 -1.93 -38.48 2.11
N ALA A 651 -2.82 -39.42 1.78
CA ALA A 651 -2.69 -40.32 0.64
C ALA A 651 -3.47 -39.81 -0.58
N LEU A 652 -3.05 -40.22 -1.77
CA LEU A 652 -3.85 -40.04 -2.99
C LEU A 652 -4.38 -41.41 -3.44
N LEU A 653 -5.67 -41.48 -3.76
CA LEU A 653 -6.26 -42.64 -4.41
C LEU A 653 -6.15 -42.49 -5.92
N LEU A 654 -5.45 -43.41 -6.56
CA LEU A 654 -5.27 -43.43 -8.01
C LEU A 654 -5.91 -44.68 -8.61
N GLN A 655 -6.39 -44.54 -9.84
CA GLN A 655 -6.87 -45.63 -10.68
C GLN A 655 -5.96 -45.77 -11.90
N SER A 656 -5.56 -47.00 -12.24
CA SER A 656 -4.83 -47.29 -13.47
C SER A 656 -5.76 -47.93 -14.52
N PRO A 657 -6.21 -47.17 -15.53
CA PRO A 657 -7.05 -47.73 -16.59
C PRO A 657 -6.28 -48.58 -17.62
N LEU A 658 -4.96 -48.39 -17.81
CA LEU A 658 -4.16 -49.02 -18.88
C LEU A 658 -2.76 -49.52 -18.41
N HIS A 659 -2.57 -49.78 -17.12
CA HIS A 659 -1.31 -50.20 -16.46
C HIS A 659 -0.13 -49.22 -16.52
N THR A 660 -0.05 -48.30 -17.49
CA THR A 660 1.06 -47.34 -17.64
C THR A 660 0.73 -45.92 -17.15
N GLU A 661 -0.54 -45.56 -17.13
CA GLU A 661 -0.99 -44.23 -16.72
C GLU A 661 -1.95 -44.32 -15.53
N TYR A 662 -1.88 -43.35 -14.64
CA TYR A 662 -2.74 -43.24 -13.47
C TYR A 662 -3.62 -42.00 -13.55
N LYS A 663 -4.83 -42.10 -13.00
CA LYS A 663 -5.72 -40.97 -12.81
C LYS A 663 -6.07 -40.85 -11.34
N ARG A 664 -5.96 -39.66 -10.76
CA ARG A 664 -6.42 -39.41 -9.39
C ARG A 664 -7.95 -39.48 -9.33
N ILE A 665 -8.43 -40.21 -8.34
CA ILE A 665 -9.84 -40.18 -7.94
C ILE A 665 -9.99 -39.05 -6.91
N ALA A 666 -10.77 -38.04 -7.28
CA ALA A 666 -11.14 -36.96 -6.38
C ALA A 666 -11.92 -37.51 -5.18
N SER A 667 -11.68 -36.92 -4.01
CA SER A 667 -12.30 -37.31 -2.74
C SER A 667 -12.92 -36.10 -2.08
N ASP A 668 -14.07 -36.31 -1.45
CA ASP A 668 -14.83 -35.28 -0.73
C ASP A 668 -14.35 -35.13 0.74
N CYS A 669 -13.42 -35.98 1.17
CA CYS A 669 -12.69 -35.86 2.43
C CYS A 669 -11.18 -36.10 2.25
N SER A 670 -10.37 -35.63 3.20
CA SER A 670 -8.93 -35.98 3.25
C SER A 670 -8.78 -37.48 3.43
N ILE A 671 -7.91 -38.10 2.64
CA ILE A 671 -7.58 -39.53 2.73
C ILE A 671 -6.37 -39.65 3.66
N ILE A 672 -6.60 -39.92 4.95
CA ILE A 672 -5.54 -40.04 5.94
C ILE A 672 -5.23 -41.53 6.14
N ALA A 673 -4.09 -41.97 5.62
CA ALA A 673 -3.62 -43.35 5.74
C ALA A 673 -2.63 -43.51 6.89
N ARG A 674 -2.54 -44.73 7.44
CA ARG A 674 -1.57 -45.11 8.47
C ARG A 674 -1.01 -46.49 8.17
N ILE A 675 0.31 -46.62 8.30
CA ILE A 675 1.00 -47.90 8.12
C ILE A 675 0.60 -48.86 9.26
N GLU A 676 0.41 -50.13 8.94
CA GLU A 676 0.03 -51.17 9.91
C GLU A 676 1.16 -51.48 10.90
N ASP A 677 2.36 -51.73 10.39
CA ASP A 677 3.56 -52.02 11.18
C ASP A 677 4.85 -51.55 10.48
N LEU A 678 5.98 -51.59 11.20
CA LEU A 678 7.27 -51.12 10.67
C LEU A 678 7.79 -52.01 9.53
N VAL A 679 7.50 -53.31 9.58
CA VAL A 679 7.84 -54.25 8.51
C VAL A 679 7.18 -53.81 7.20
N SER A 680 5.91 -53.45 7.25
CA SER A 680 5.16 -52.92 6.11
C SER A 680 5.73 -51.61 5.59
N ALA A 681 6.25 -50.74 6.49
CA ALA A 681 6.91 -49.52 6.09
C ALA A 681 8.20 -49.79 5.29
N VAL A 682 9.08 -50.66 5.79
CA VAL A 682 10.41 -50.87 5.18
C VAL A 682 10.38 -51.72 3.90
N HIS A 683 9.32 -52.48 3.65
CA HIS A 683 9.10 -53.22 2.39
C HIS A 683 8.25 -52.45 1.37
N SER A 684 8.09 -51.14 1.58
CA SER A 684 7.31 -50.26 0.70
C SER A 684 7.81 -50.28 -0.75
N GLU A 685 6.88 -50.35 -1.70
CA GLU A 685 7.17 -50.25 -3.13
C GLU A 685 7.35 -48.77 -3.51
N CYS A 686 8.58 -48.33 -3.76
CA CYS A 686 8.91 -46.95 -4.17
C CYS A 686 8.97 -46.83 -5.69
N GLN A 687 8.14 -45.96 -6.27
CA GLN A 687 8.06 -45.76 -7.72
C GLN A 687 7.81 -44.30 -8.09
N THR A 688 8.10 -43.95 -9.35
CA THR A 688 7.61 -42.71 -9.96
C THR A 688 6.44 -43.08 -10.87
N LEU A 689 5.26 -42.56 -10.57
CA LEU A 689 4.06 -42.81 -11.36
C LEU A 689 3.79 -41.62 -12.28
N GLU A 690 3.34 -41.90 -13.51
CA GLU A 690 2.83 -40.88 -14.42
C GLU A 690 1.33 -40.73 -14.23
N ILE A 691 0.90 -39.51 -13.87
CA ILE A 691 -0.50 -39.18 -13.60
C ILE A 691 -1.01 -38.20 -14.65
N VAL A 692 -2.25 -38.40 -15.10
CA VAL A 692 -3.00 -37.54 -16.04
C VAL A 692 -4.20 -36.89 -15.40
#